data_AF-A0A538KR61-F1
#
_entry.id   AF-A0A538KR61-F1
#
_cell.length_a   1.000
_cell.length_b   1.000
_cell.length_c   1.000
_cell.angle_alpha   90.00
_cell.angle_beta   90.00
_cell.angle_gamma   90.00
#
_symmetry.space_group_name_H-M   'P 1'
#
loop_
_entity.id
_entity.type
_entity.pdbx_description
1 polymer ?
#
loop_
_entity_poly.entity_id
_entity_poly.type
_entity_poly.pdbx_seq_one_letter_code
_entity_poly.pdbx_strand_id
1 'polypeptide(L)'
;MGVLKTSTTEQRPSSEREGAEDSKATRAGAGSRSAWLLTVCCVAQFMVILDLSIVNVALPSIQSSLNFSSAELQWVVDAYAISFAGFLMLGGRVADGFGQRRTFVAALLLFAAASAAGGAAPTREFLIGARAVQGFSCAFMAASSLAIITSSFEPGPQLHRAIGLWAAMNGLGGAAGTLFGGIITQELSWRWVLLINPPIGIAAAVVAYSVVSERRRAKDGRAFDLSGAITLTAGQMVLVYGVVEAGLRGWHSFSALGPIILGLALLVAFCVIEVWVASAPLVPFKELTKPLRDANGIVLLFSAALFPMWYLSSLYLQQVLGLSPLKAGLTFLPMALTIMVVARSAGRLVSRFGVRSVLGSGLIMMTVGLLLFTKIASSGSAIVYVVVPGILTAAGIGMSIVPSTIAATQGAKQGQTGLASGLVNTSRQIGGGLGIAVLITLATTRSSHLIGGGQGVPQALTEGFRLGFYIAAGLCAAAALITFVVLPMPAAAQRPTATRRIQIAAAVGLIVAGFIGLDFGVGGSHGAPIGAYTTNNSYRFVSQPTLHPPMVRPNGPTNSTKLSPGYIFLGGFYDLNYPPMVGQSGPLVLDNRLQPVWFRPVPTRFIASNLTLQTWAGKPVLAWWQGVVTNTGATERGEYVIVDQHYRTLATLHGANGWVLTVHELVIRGNHAWVTANRNVPRDLSKYGGAYNGALIDSAVQEYDLRTGKLLRSWDALDHIPLSDSQASLPTNGFPWDAYHVNAIDLLGDGTFVTSMRNTWAAYKVDIATGRTIWTLGGRHSNFRFASGAEFQWQHDLVLYPGSPYISVFDDHCCQITGGGTYVSPSAPSRGLVLKLDQRTRTATLAGQYFHGAGFDAEYMGSVQPLAGGNELVGWGSAPYLSEYSASGQLLLDAVFPGHDLSYRARLEPWVGLPLYPPVAAARRSGNKTTVYASWNGATRVASWKVLAASGSGRMALVGWYDTSGFETAMPAPPGYSRFEVQALDSSRHVIGTTRSFSLS
;
A
#
# COMPACT_ATOMS: atom_id res chain seq x y z
N MET A 1 -21.19 25.29 94.24
CA MET A 1 -20.14 26.03 94.96
C MET A 1 -19.32 26.78 93.91
N GLY A 2 -19.49 28.11 93.80
CA GLY A 2 -18.53 29.01 93.15
C GLY A 2 -18.88 29.65 91.78
N VAL A 3 -19.40 30.88 91.84
CA VAL A 3 -19.01 32.09 91.06
C VAL A 3 -19.49 32.29 89.59
N LEU A 4 -20.52 33.14 89.48
CA LEU A 4 -20.80 34.29 88.57
C LEU A 4 -19.96 34.54 87.29
N LYS A 5 -20.68 34.79 86.17
CA LYS A 5 -20.76 36.09 85.44
C LYS A 5 -21.73 36.01 84.24
N THR A 6 -22.94 36.56 84.40
CA THR A 6 -23.49 37.80 83.78
C THR A 6 -23.71 37.77 82.27
N SER A 7 -24.99 37.67 81.90
CA SER A 7 -25.59 37.85 80.58
C SER A 7 -25.94 39.31 80.31
N THR A 8 -25.69 39.79 79.09
CA THR A 8 -26.44 40.92 78.52
C THR A 8 -26.62 40.74 77.01
N THR A 9 -27.76 41.25 76.59
CA THR A 9 -28.58 40.88 75.43
C THR A 9 -28.05 41.38 74.07
N GLU A 10 -28.28 40.55 73.06
CA GLU A 10 -27.93 40.70 71.65
C GLU A 10 -29.01 41.50 70.89
N GLN A 11 -28.60 42.46 70.05
CA GLN A 11 -29.42 43.04 68.97
C GLN A 11 -28.78 42.66 67.64
N ARG A 12 -29.55 41.97 66.78
CA ARG A 12 -29.20 41.68 65.38
C ARG A 12 -29.18 42.95 64.52
N PRO A 13 -28.42 42.93 63.41
CA PRO A 13 -28.94 43.42 62.15
C PRO A 13 -28.81 42.42 60.99
N SER A 14 -29.70 42.61 60.04
CA SER A 14 -30.04 41.78 58.89
C SER A 14 -29.19 42.08 57.65
N SER A 15 -27.96 41.57 57.58
CA SER A 15 -27.10 41.72 56.37
C SER A 15 -26.41 40.44 55.87
N GLU A 16 -26.60 39.28 56.52
CA GLU A 16 -25.87 38.05 56.14
C GLU A 16 -26.49 37.23 55.00
N ARG A 17 -27.65 37.61 54.44
CA ARG A 17 -28.30 36.82 53.37
C ARG A 17 -27.88 37.21 51.95
N GLU A 18 -27.39 38.42 51.69
CA GLU A 18 -26.93 38.80 50.33
C GLU A 18 -25.48 38.35 50.05
N GLY A 19 -24.60 38.26 51.06
CA GLY A 19 -23.19 37.84 50.87
C GLY A 19 -23.00 36.34 50.58
N ALA A 20 -23.98 35.49 50.89
CA ALA A 20 -23.88 34.04 50.72
C ALA A 20 -24.29 33.56 49.32
N GLU A 21 -25.17 34.29 48.62
CA GLU A 21 -25.56 33.99 47.23
C GLU A 21 -24.49 34.48 46.24
N ASP A 22 -23.88 35.64 46.49
CA ASP A 22 -22.82 36.20 45.64
C ASP A 22 -21.51 35.38 45.74
N SER A 23 -21.20 34.84 46.91
CA SER A 23 -20.08 33.90 47.15
C SER A 23 -20.26 32.53 46.46
N LYS A 24 -21.49 32.02 46.39
CA LYS A 24 -21.81 30.76 45.67
C LYS A 24 -21.83 30.94 44.16
N ALA A 25 -22.35 32.06 43.65
CA ALA A 25 -22.31 32.39 42.22
C ALA A 25 -20.87 32.61 41.72
N THR A 26 -20.03 33.29 42.52
CA THR A 26 -18.61 33.52 42.19
C THR A 26 -17.78 32.22 42.21
N ARG A 27 -18.08 31.27 43.12
CA ARG A 27 -17.44 29.93 43.15
C ARG A 27 -17.91 29.01 42.02
N ALA A 28 -19.18 29.07 41.61
CA ALA A 28 -19.71 28.30 40.48
C ALA A 28 -19.13 28.78 39.13
N GLY A 29 -18.97 30.10 38.95
CA GLY A 29 -18.33 30.70 37.76
C GLY A 29 -16.82 30.43 37.64
N ALA A 30 -16.10 30.41 38.77
CA ALA A 30 -14.67 30.12 38.82
C ALA A 30 -14.33 28.65 38.48
N GLY A 31 -15.20 27.71 38.86
CA GLY A 31 -15.05 26.28 38.53
C GLY A 31 -15.24 25.98 37.03
N SER A 32 -16.24 26.62 36.39
CA SER A 32 -16.53 26.47 34.96
C SER A 32 -15.40 27.04 34.07
N ARG A 33 -14.85 28.20 34.44
CA ARG A 33 -13.76 28.84 33.67
C ARG A 33 -12.46 28.02 33.68
N SER A 34 -12.08 27.47 34.85
CA SER A 34 -10.89 26.62 34.98
C SER A 34 -11.03 25.30 34.21
N ALA A 35 -12.23 24.75 34.12
CA ALA A 35 -12.51 23.56 33.31
C ALA A 35 -12.33 23.85 31.81
N TRP A 36 -12.90 24.94 31.29
CA TRP A 36 -12.75 25.31 29.88
C TRP A 36 -11.31 25.67 29.50
N LEU A 37 -10.56 26.30 30.41
CA LEU A 37 -9.13 26.59 30.23
C LEU A 37 -8.32 25.30 30.09
N LEU A 38 -8.57 24.31 30.94
CA LEU A 38 -7.92 23.01 30.82
C LEU A 38 -8.32 22.30 29.52
N THR A 39 -9.60 22.32 29.16
CA THR A 39 -10.11 21.73 27.92
C THR A 39 -9.41 22.30 26.70
N VAL A 40 -9.30 23.63 26.57
CA VAL A 40 -8.65 24.24 25.40
C VAL A 40 -7.15 23.94 25.32
N CYS A 41 -6.47 23.86 26.47
CA CYS A 41 -5.06 23.44 26.51
C CYS A 41 -4.89 21.96 26.13
N CYS A 42 -5.81 21.09 26.55
CA CYS A 42 -5.83 19.69 26.17
C CYS A 42 -6.14 19.50 24.67
N VAL A 43 -7.11 20.26 24.13
CA VAL A 43 -7.43 20.24 22.68
C VAL A 43 -6.22 20.68 21.86
N ALA A 44 -5.52 21.75 22.26
CA ALA A 44 -4.30 22.18 21.57
C ALA A 44 -3.22 21.09 21.58
N GLN A 45 -2.98 20.43 22.72
CA GLN A 45 -1.99 19.35 22.81
C GLN A 45 -2.41 18.11 22.01
N PHE A 46 -3.70 17.77 22.04
CA PHE A 46 -4.26 16.71 21.23
C PHE A 46 -4.04 16.98 19.74
N MET A 47 -4.34 18.20 19.26
CA MET A 47 -4.13 18.61 17.86
C MET A 47 -2.66 18.50 17.44
N VAL A 48 -1.71 18.94 18.27
CA VAL A 48 -0.27 18.87 17.97
C VAL A 48 0.19 17.43 17.69
N ILE A 49 -0.31 16.46 18.45
CA ILE A 49 0.09 15.06 18.29
C ILE A 49 -0.77 14.33 17.25
N LEU A 50 -2.06 14.67 17.17
CA LEU A 50 -2.95 14.20 16.11
C LEU A 50 -2.33 14.49 14.75
N ASP A 51 -1.94 15.75 14.50
CA ASP A 51 -1.42 16.22 13.21
C ASP A 51 -0.11 15.53 12.81
N LEU A 52 0.77 15.24 13.77
CA LEU A 52 2.00 14.48 13.49
C LEU A 52 1.72 13.01 13.16
N SER A 53 0.72 12.39 13.82
CA SER A 53 0.38 10.97 13.65
C SER A 53 -0.45 10.71 12.38
N ILE A 54 -1.44 11.57 12.12
CA ILE A 54 -2.44 11.42 11.07
C ILE A 54 -1.83 11.45 9.66
N VAL A 55 -0.77 12.25 9.49
CA VAL A 55 -0.05 12.39 8.22
C VAL A 55 0.72 11.12 7.86
N ASN A 56 1.26 10.38 8.84
CA ASN A 56 2.08 9.18 8.57
C ASN A 56 1.31 8.08 7.81
N VAL A 57 0.00 7.97 8.06
CA VAL A 57 -0.87 7.02 7.35
C VAL A 57 -1.22 7.53 5.95
N ALA A 58 -1.29 8.85 5.77
CA ALA A 58 -1.59 9.51 4.51
C ALA A 58 -0.38 9.64 3.56
N LEU A 59 0.85 9.38 4.03
CA LEU A 59 2.09 9.61 3.26
C LEU A 59 2.08 8.99 1.86
N PRO A 60 1.69 7.72 1.64
CA PRO A 60 1.66 7.16 0.29
C PRO A 60 0.68 7.89 -0.64
N SER A 61 -0.47 8.32 -0.13
CA SER A 61 -1.45 9.10 -0.90
C SER A 61 -0.99 10.54 -1.18
N ILE A 62 -0.26 11.17 -0.26
CA ILE A 62 0.41 12.45 -0.50
C ILE A 62 1.48 12.29 -1.58
N GLN A 63 2.22 11.18 -1.52
CA GLN A 63 3.30 10.87 -2.45
C GLN A 63 2.80 10.80 -3.90
N SER A 64 1.74 10.02 -4.14
CA SER A 64 1.16 9.85 -5.47
C SER A 64 0.46 11.12 -5.95
N SER A 65 -0.27 11.83 -5.08
CA SER A 65 -1.04 13.01 -5.47
C SER A 65 -0.19 14.24 -5.83
N LEU A 66 1.01 14.37 -5.26
CA LEU A 66 1.89 15.53 -5.48
C LEU A 66 3.25 15.14 -6.11
N ASN A 67 3.40 13.88 -6.55
CA ASN A 67 4.61 13.33 -7.16
C ASN A 67 5.89 13.54 -6.32
N PHE A 68 5.84 13.27 -5.02
CA PHE A 68 7.02 13.33 -4.15
C PHE A 68 7.95 12.13 -4.37
N SER A 69 9.26 12.33 -4.52
CA SER A 69 10.22 11.22 -4.36
C SER A 69 10.19 10.62 -2.96
N SER A 70 10.60 9.36 -2.78
CA SER A 70 10.71 8.71 -1.46
C SER A 70 11.58 9.52 -0.51
N ALA A 71 12.64 10.13 -1.07
CA ALA A 71 13.56 10.99 -0.33
C ALA A 71 12.93 12.36 -0.03
N GLU A 72 12.14 12.95 -0.93
CA GLU A 72 11.46 14.22 -0.65
C GLU A 72 10.26 14.05 0.29
N LEU A 73 9.56 12.91 0.25
CA LEU A 73 8.33 12.66 1.02
C LEU A 73 8.55 12.81 2.52
N GLN A 74 9.74 12.46 3.01
CA GLN A 74 10.10 12.61 4.42
C GLN A 74 10.02 14.07 4.89
N TRP A 75 10.17 15.06 3.99
CA TRP A 75 10.04 16.48 4.33
C TRP A 75 8.66 16.89 4.81
N VAL A 76 7.61 16.16 4.44
CA VAL A 76 6.26 16.42 4.94
C VAL A 76 6.21 16.25 6.48
N VAL A 77 7.01 15.32 7.01
CA VAL A 77 7.15 15.07 8.46
C VAL A 77 8.27 15.92 9.06
N ASP A 78 9.44 15.96 8.42
CA ASP A 78 10.62 16.63 8.95
C ASP A 78 10.46 18.15 9.05
N ALA A 79 9.86 18.81 8.05
CA ALA A 79 9.66 20.26 8.08
C ALA A 79 8.80 20.68 9.29
N TYR A 80 7.79 19.88 9.63
CA TYR A 80 6.98 20.06 10.83
C TYR A 80 7.81 19.81 12.10
N ALA A 81 8.48 18.66 12.19
CA ALA A 81 9.19 18.25 13.40
C ALA A 81 10.38 19.17 13.73
N ILE A 82 11.16 19.58 12.73
CA ILE A 82 12.33 20.46 12.88
C ILE A 82 11.89 21.87 13.28
N SER A 83 10.89 22.44 12.59
CA SER A 83 10.34 23.75 12.96
C SER A 83 9.75 23.73 14.37
N PHE A 84 9.04 22.65 14.72
CA PHE A 84 8.52 22.48 16.06
C PHE A 84 9.64 22.41 17.11
N ALA A 85 10.72 21.66 16.85
CA ALA A 85 11.86 21.51 17.76
C ALA A 85 12.60 22.83 18.01
N GLY A 86 12.98 23.51 16.92
CA GLY A 86 13.86 24.68 16.97
C GLY A 86 13.20 25.90 17.61
N PHE A 87 11.88 26.04 17.46
CA PHE A 87 11.13 27.18 18.01
C PHE A 87 10.46 26.92 19.36
N LEU A 88 10.46 25.68 19.88
CA LEU A 88 9.79 25.34 21.15
C LEU A 88 10.31 26.17 22.33
N MET A 89 11.64 26.28 22.44
CA MET A 89 12.28 27.02 23.53
C MET A 89 12.09 28.54 23.39
N LEU A 90 11.98 29.03 22.16
CA LEU A 90 11.63 30.43 21.88
C LEU A 90 10.18 30.71 22.25
N GLY A 91 9.25 29.81 21.87
CA GLY A 91 7.82 29.95 22.12
C GLY A 91 7.46 30.11 23.59
N GLY A 92 8.14 29.38 24.48
CA GLY A 92 7.95 29.53 25.93
C GLY A 92 8.33 30.94 26.43
N ARG A 93 9.44 31.49 25.96
CA ARG A 93 9.89 32.84 26.36
C ARG A 93 9.01 33.95 25.77
N VAL A 94 8.55 33.79 24.54
CA VAL A 94 7.62 34.74 23.89
C VAL A 94 6.29 34.76 24.63
N ALA A 95 5.76 33.59 25.04
CA ALA A 95 4.53 33.50 25.81
C ALA A 95 4.63 34.23 27.16
N ASP A 96 5.79 34.17 27.83
CA ASP A 96 6.04 34.85 29.10
C ASP A 96 6.12 36.39 28.95
N GLY A 97 6.62 36.88 27.81
CA GLY A 97 6.84 38.31 27.55
C GLY A 97 5.69 39.05 26.86
N PHE A 98 5.16 38.51 25.75
CA PHE A 98 4.07 39.14 24.97
C PHE A 98 2.68 38.89 25.57
N GLY A 99 2.58 37.90 26.46
CA GLY A 99 1.38 37.51 27.16
C GLY A 99 0.84 36.16 26.68
N GLN A 100 0.46 35.31 27.65
CA GLN A 100 0.13 33.91 27.41
C GLN A 100 -1.11 33.73 26.54
N ARG A 101 -2.17 34.55 26.75
CA ARG A 101 -3.39 34.48 25.93
C ARG A 101 -3.12 34.85 24.47
N ARG A 102 -2.51 36.02 24.23
CA ARG A 102 -2.25 36.50 22.86
C ARG A 102 -1.41 35.52 22.06
N THR A 103 -0.35 35.00 22.68
CA THR A 103 0.55 34.03 22.06
C THR A 103 -0.18 32.73 21.72
N PHE A 104 -0.98 32.22 22.66
CA PHE A 104 -1.73 30.97 22.47
C PHE A 104 -2.82 31.09 21.38
N VAL A 105 -3.60 32.18 21.38
CA VAL A 105 -4.63 32.43 20.36
C VAL A 105 -4.00 32.64 18.98
N ALA A 106 -2.93 33.42 18.88
CA ALA A 106 -2.22 33.63 17.63
C ALA A 106 -1.65 32.31 17.06
N ALA A 107 -1.10 31.46 17.93
CA ALA A 107 -0.60 30.16 17.52
C ALA A 107 -1.72 29.18 17.09
N LEU A 108 -2.90 29.23 17.71
CA LEU A 108 -4.04 28.43 17.25
C LEU A 108 -4.54 28.88 15.87
N LEU A 109 -4.65 30.20 15.64
CA LEU A 109 -5.08 30.74 14.36
C LEU A 109 -4.05 30.51 13.25
N LEU A 110 -2.76 30.67 13.55
CA LEU A 110 -1.68 30.38 12.61
C LEU A 110 -1.64 28.89 12.25
N PHE A 111 -1.86 28.00 13.22
CA PHE A 111 -1.97 26.56 12.95
C PHE A 111 -3.17 26.23 12.07
N ALA A 112 -4.33 26.84 12.33
CA ALA A 112 -5.52 26.68 11.50
C ALA A 112 -5.29 27.17 10.06
N ALA A 113 -4.69 28.36 9.89
CA ALA A 113 -4.37 28.91 8.57
C ALA A 113 -3.34 28.06 7.82
N ALA A 114 -2.27 27.62 8.48
CA ALA A 114 -1.26 26.76 7.88
C ALA A 114 -1.81 25.38 7.52
N SER A 115 -2.71 24.82 8.34
CA SER A 115 -3.41 23.57 8.03
C SER A 115 -4.35 23.73 6.82
N ALA A 116 -5.07 24.85 6.71
CA ALA A 116 -5.90 25.15 5.54
C ALA A 116 -5.06 25.28 4.27
N ALA A 117 -3.94 26.01 4.35
CA ALA A 117 -2.98 26.13 3.26
C ALA A 117 -2.41 24.76 2.84
N GLY A 118 -2.00 23.93 3.80
CA GLY A 118 -1.49 22.58 3.52
C GLY A 118 -2.53 21.67 2.87
N GLY A 119 -3.79 21.72 3.32
CA GLY A 119 -4.89 20.96 2.70
C GLY A 119 -5.24 21.44 1.28
N ALA A 120 -5.00 22.72 0.98
CA ALA A 120 -5.19 23.31 -0.35
C ALA A 120 -3.91 23.29 -1.21
N ALA A 121 -2.83 22.62 -0.77
CA ALA A 121 -1.54 22.69 -1.43
C ALA A 121 -1.58 22.16 -2.88
N PRO A 122 -1.18 22.98 -3.88
CA PRO A 122 -1.12 22.55 -5.27
C PRO A 122 0.21 21.86 -5.63
N THR A 123 1.28 22.13 -4.89
CA THR A 123 2.62 21.59 -5.15
C THR A 123 3.28 21.04 -3.89
N ARG A 124 4.31 20.20 -4.08
CA ARG A 124 5.12 19.60 -3.01
C ARG A 124 5.82 20.65 -2.13
N GLU A 125 6.37 21.70 -2.73
CA GLU A 125 7.08 22.77 -2.02
C GLU A 125 6.11 23.58 -1.15
N PHE A 126 4.91 23.85 -1.66
CA PHE A 126 3.87 24.56 -0.93
C PHE A 126 3.43 23.76 0.31
N LEU A 127 3.24 22.45 0.16
CA LEU A 127 2.90 21.57 1.28
C LEU A 127 4.02 21.58 2.33
N ILE A 128 5.29 21.39 1.93
CA ILE A 128 6.43 21.43 2.86
C ILE A 128 6.48 22.77 3.62
N GLY A 129 6.28 23.90 2.91
CA GLY A 129 6.23 25.22 3.53
C GLY A 129 5.11 25.34 4.56
N ALA A 130 3.90 24.88 4.22
CA ALA A 130 2.77 24.84 5.14
C ALA A 130 3.07 23.98 6.38
N ARG A 131 3.71 22.80 6.20
CA ARG A 131 4.15 21.93 7.30
C ARG A 131 5.16 22.61 8.22
N ALA A 132 6.11 23.37 7.66
CA ALA A 132 7.08 24.14 8.44
C ALA A 132 6.37 25.20 9.32
N VAL A 133 5.42 25.94 8.73
CA VAL A 133 4.63 26.94 9.48
C VAL A 133 3.73 26.28 10.53
N GLN A 134 3.14 25.11 10.24
CA GLN A 134 2.40 24.34 11.23
C GLN A 134 3.30 23.93 12.41
N GLY A 135 4.48 23.38 12.14
CA GLY A 135 5.45 23.00 13.16
C GLY A 135 5.89 24.19 14.02
N PHE A 136 6.19 25.32 13.39
CA PHE A 136 6.44 26.59 14.07
C PHE A 136 5.28 26.94 15.00
N SER A 137 4.04 26.93 14.50
CA SER A 137 2.86 27.27 15.29
C SER A 137 2.63 26.33 16.48
N CYS A 138 2.82 25.02 16.27
CA CYS A 138 2.71 24.02 17.31
C CYS A 138 3.71 24.25 18.45
N ALA A 139 4.90 24.81 18.15
CA ALA A 139 5.91 25.10 19.15
C ALA A 139 5.38 26.10 20.18
N PHE A 140 4.73 27.17 19.70
CA PHE A 140 4.09 28.17 20.54
C PHE A 140 2.83 27.63 21.22
N MET A 141 2.02 26.79 20.55
CA MET A 141 0.85 26.15 21.16
C MET A 141 1.22 25.26 22.34
N ALA A 142 2.20 24.36 22.16
CA ALA A 142 2.65 23.43 23.18
C ALA A 142 3.29 24.16 24.37
N ALA A 143 4.18 25.14 24.09
CA ALA A 143 4.81 25.92 25.13
C ALA A 143 3.81 26.77 25.93
N SER A 144 2.90 27.47 25.23
CA SER A 144 1.91 28.36 25.87
C SER A 144 0.86 27.56 26.65
N SER A 145 0.38 26.42 26.13
CA SER A 145 -0.62 25.60 26.84
C SER A 145 -0.10 25.08 28.18
N LEU A 146 1.15 24.61 28.23
CA LEU A 146 1.78 24.17 29.49
C LEU A 146 2.03 25.34 30.46
N ALA A 147 2.43 26.51 29.95
CA ALA A 147 2.62 27.72 30.76
C ALA A 147 1.30 28.25 31.34
N ILE A 148 0.21 28.16 30.57
CA ILE A 148 -1.15 28.52 31.02
C ILE A 148 -1.61 27.55 32.12
N ILE A 149 -1.41 26.24 31.96
CA ILE A 149 -1.75 25.25 32.99
C ILE A 149 -0.95 25.50 34.28
N THR A 150 0.37 25.63 34.17
CA THR A 150 1.25 25.77 35.34
C THR A 150 1.06 27.08 36.10
N SER A 151 0.59 28.14 35.43
CA SER A 151 0.26 29.41 36.09
C SER A 151 -1.17 29.49 36.61
N SER A 152 -2.12 28.77 36.02
CA SER A 152 -3.56 28.89 36.35
C SER A 152 -4.02 27.98 37.49
N PHE A 153 -3.30 26.89 37.77
CA PHE A 153 -3.61 25.96 38.87
C PHE A 153 -2.60 26.10 40.01
N GLU A 154 -3.09 26.11 41.26
CA GLU A 154 -2.22 26.18 42.43
C GLU A 154 -1.35 24.92 42.59
N PRO A 155 -0.11 25.05 43.13
CA PRO A 155 0.74 23.90 43.43
C PRO A 155 0.04 22.88 44.32
N GLY A 156 -0.16 21.66 43.83
CA GLY A 156 -0.88 20.62 44.56
C GLY A 156 -1.58 19.58 43.67
N PRO A 157 -2.54 18.80 44.23
CA PRO A 157 -3.22 17.72 43.51
C PRO A 157 -3.95 18.17 42.25
N GLN A 158 -4.46 19.40 42.20
CA GLN A 158 -5.21 19.93 41.04
C GLN A 158 -4.27 20.19 39.84
N LEU A 159 -3.11 20.81 40.07
CA LEU A 159 -2.09 21.02 39.03
C LEU A 159 -1.54 19.69 38.49
N HIS A 160 -1.27 18.71 39.36
CA HIS A 160 -0.82 17.38 38.92
C HIS A 160 -1.87 16.67 38.05
N ARG A 161 -3.17 16.81 38.37
CA ARG A 161 -4.27 16.28 37.53
C ARG A 161 -4.35 16.99 36.18
N ALA A 162 -4.20 18.32 36.17
CA ALA A 162 -4.23 19.11 34.94
C ALA A 162 -3.07 18.75 34.00
N ILE A 163 -1.83 18.68 34.51
CA ILE A 163 -0.66 18.23 33.74
C ILE A 163 -0.85 16.78 33.27
N GLY A 164 -1.42 15.91 34.11
CA GLY A 164 -1.71 14.53 33.75
C GLY A 164 -2.69 14.39 32.59
N LEU A 165 -3.78 15.18 32.58
CA LEU A 165 -4.75 15.21 31.48
C LEU A 165 -4.15 15.75 30.19
N TRP A 166 -3.39 16.86 30.28
CA TRP A 166 -2.65 17.41 29.15
C TRP A 166 -1.66 16.41 28.57
N ALA A 167 -0.90 15.71 29.43
CA ALA A 167 0.04 14.69 28.99
C ALA A 167 -0.65 13.47 28.35
N ALA A 168 -1.84 13.09 28.83
CA ALA A 168 -2.63 12.00 28.27
C ALA A 168 -3.09 12.29 26.84
N MET A 169 -3.25 13.56 26.45
CA MET A 169 -3.59 13.95 25.09
C MET A 169 -2.53 13.54 24.07
N ASN A 170 -1.27 13.34 24.48
CA ASN A 170 -0.25 12.82 23.57
C ASN A 170 -0.57 11.39 23.13
N GLY A 171 -0.96 10.51 24.05
CA GLY A 171 -1.34 9.13 23.72
C GLY A 171 -2.62 9.08 22.90
N LEU A 172 -3.63 9.87 23.30
CA LEU A 172 -4.91 9.93 22.60
C LEU A 172 -4.78 10.48 21.18
N GLY A 173 -4.02 11.57 20.99
CA GLY A 173 -3.74 12.16 19.68
C GLY A 173 -3.01 11.19 18.75
N GLY A 174 -2.05 10.42 19.28
CA GLY A 174 -1.35 9.39 18.52
C GLY A 174 -2.30 8.32 17.98
N ALA A 175 -3.12 7.73 18.86
CA ALA A 175 -4.10 6.69 18.50
C ALA A 175 -5.22 7.20 17.57
N ALA A 176 -5.75 8.39 17.86
CA ALA A 176 -6.74 9.05 17.02
C ALA A 176 -6.15 9.36 15.64
N GLY A 177 -4.90 9.79 15.56
CA GLY A 177 -4.23 10.13 14.31
C GLY A 177 -4.08 8.93 13.40
N THR A 178 -3.64 7.78 13.92
CA THR A 178 -3.52 6.57 13.08
C THR A 178 -4.88 6.09 12.57
N LEU A 179 -5.91 6.14 13.41
CA LEU A 179 -7.26 5.70 13.04
C LEU A 179 -7.93 6.67 12.06
N PHE A 180 -8.06 7.94 12.43
CA PHE A 180 -8.70 8.95 11.59
C PHE A 180 -7.89 9.23 10.32
N GLY A 181 -6.56 9.11 10.36
CA GLY A 181 -5.72 9.24 9.16
C GLY A 181 -6.05 8.18 8.13
N GLY A 182 -6.24 6.93 8.57
CA GLY A 182 -6.69 5.84 7.69
C GLY A 182 -8.09 6.06 7.13
N ILE A 183 -9.05 6.41 7.99
CA ILE A 183 -10.46 6.66 7.59
C ILE A 183 -10.54 7.83 6.61
N ILE A 184 -9.98 8.99 6.96
CA ILE A 184 -10.09 10.22 6.17
C ILE A 184 -9.36 10.09 4.83
N THR A 185 -8.19 9.45 4.82
CA THR A 185 -7.44 9.26 3.57
C THR A 185 -8.16 8.32 2.61
N GLN A 186 -8.80 7.26 3.13
CA GLN A 186 -9.51 6.28 2.31
C GLN A 186 -10.86 6.80 1.80
N GLU A 187 -11.68 7.37 2.69
CA GLU A 187 -13.07 7.71 2.37
C GLU A 187 -13.24 9.11 1.77
N LEU A 188 -12.25 10.00 1.98
CA LEU A 188 -12.27 11.36 1.44
C LEU A 188 -11.04 11.61 0.57
N SER A 189 -9.98 12.13 1.18
CA SER A 189 -8.72 12.46 0.53
C SER A 189 -7.69 12.78 1.60
N TRP A 190 -6.41 12.57 1.31
CA TRP A 190 -5.32 13.02 2.18
C TRP A 190 -5.40 14.52 2.50
N ARG A 191 -6.00 15.36 1.66
CA ARG A 191 -6.17 16.80 1.91
C ARG A 191 -6.97 17.08 3.19
N TRP A 192 -8.00 16.27 3.44
CA TRP A 192 -8.87 16.41 4.61
C TRP A 192 -8.18 16.09 5.94
N VAL A 193 -7.06 15.36 5.90
CA VAL A 193 -6.21 15.13 7.06
C VAL A 193 -5.66 16.45 7.63
N LEU A 194 -5.46 17.46 6.78
CA LEU A 194 -5.08 18.81 7.20
C LEU A 194 -6.29 19.72 7.39
N LEU A 195 -7.32 19.61 6.54
CA LEU A 195 -8.54 20.46 6.62
C LEU A 195 -9.46 20.18 7.82
N ILE A 196 -9.22 19.10 8.57
CA ILE A 196 -9.92 18.86 9.85
C ILE A 196 -9.48 19.84 10.96
N ASN A 197 -8.25 20.34 10.89
CA ASN A 197 -7.66 21.20 11.91
C ASN A 197 -8.22 22.64 11.94
N PRO A 198 -8.43 23.34 10.80
CA PRO A 198 -8.97 24.70 10.78
C PRO A 198 -10.23 24.94 11.63
N PRO A 199 -11.34 24.16 11.50
CA PRO A 199 -12.53 24.41 12.31
C PRO A 199 -12.26 24.22 13.81
N ILE A 200 -11.46 23.22 14.18
CA ILE A 200 -11.12 22.93 15.58
C ILE A 200 -10.21 24.04 16.15
N GLY A 201 -9.20 24.48 15.38
CA GLY A 201 -8.25 25.51 15.77
C GLY A 201 -8.91 26.87 15.96
N ILE A 202 -9.85 27.24 15.08
CA ILE A 202 -10.64 28.48 15.21
C ILE A 202 -11.55 28.42 16.44
N ALA A 203 -12.27 27.31 16.64
CA ALA A 203 -13.12 27.14 17.82
C ALA A 203 -12.30 27.20 19.12
N ALA A 204 -11.15 26.51 19.16
CA ALA A 204 -10.23 26.57 20.29
C ALA A 204 -9.67 27.98 20.51
N ALA A 205 -9.38 28.74 19.45
CA ALA A 205 -8.91 30.13 19.56
C ALA A 205 -9.98 31.05 20.18
N VAL A 206 -11.24 30.91 19.77
CA VAL A 206 -12.37 31.66 20.34
C VAL A 206 -12.56 31.34 21.82
N VAL A 207 -12.53 30.05 22.19
CA VAL A 207 -12.63 29.63 23.59
C VAL A 207 -11.42 30.11 24.40
N ALA A 208 -10.20 29.96 23.87
CA ALA A 208 -8.98 30.43 24.53
C ALA A 208 -9.02 31.94 24.80
N TYR A 209 -9.54 32.73 23.85
CA TYR A 209 -9.67 34.17 24.01
C TYR A 209 -10.58 34.57 25.17
N SER A 210 -11.67 33.83 25.39
CA SER A 210 -12.66 34.12 26.43
C SER A 210 -12.25 33.61 27.82
N VAL A 211 -11.59 32.45 27.91
CA VAL A 211 -11.32 31.80 29.20
C VAL A 211 -9.92 32.07 29.76
N VAL A 212 -8.92 32.24 28.90
CA VAL A 212 -7.53 32.48 29.34
C VAL A 212 -7.38 33.93 29.78
N SER A 213 -6.88 34.16 30.99
CA SER A 213 -6.56 35.52 31.45
C SER A 213 -5.26 36.01 30.83
N GLU A 214 -5.19 37.29 30.45
CA GLU A 214 -3.94 37.90 30.05
C GLU A 214 -3.00 37.99 31.27
N ARG A 215 -1.89 37.24 31.23
CA ARG A 215 -0.86 37.27 32.26
C ARG A 215 0.48 37.53 31.60
N ARG A 216 1.20 38.51 32.13
CA ARG A 216 2.56 38.88 31.72
C ARG A 216 3.46 38.77 32.93
N ARG A 217 4.63 38.16 32.78
CA ARG A 217 5.66 38.19 33.82
C ARG A 217 6.33 39.58 33.77
N ALA A 218 6.66 40.15 34.93
CA ALA A 218 7.34 41.46 34.98
C ALA A 218 8.63 41.41 34.15
N LYS A 219 8.93 42.51 33.43
CA LYS A 219 10.12 42.66 32.57
C LYS A 219 11.40 42.53 33.41
N ASP A 220 11.93 41.33 33.55
CA ASP A 220 13.37 41.15 33.69
C ASP A 220 13.93 41.27 32.27
N GLY A 221 14.68 42.35 31.97
CA GLY A 221 15.12 42.75 30.62
C GLY A 221 16.07 41.80 29.89
N ARG A 222 15.77 40.49 29.83
CA ARG A 222 16.55 39.50 29.07
C ARG A 222 16.04 39.42 27.63
N ALA A 223 16.92 39.74 26.69
CA ALA A 223 16.67 39.69 25.25
C ALA A 223 16.35 38.26 24.76
N PHE A 224 15.61 38.15 23.65
CA PHE A 224 15.34 36.88 23.00
C PHE A 224 16.56 36.43 22.19
N ASP A 225 17.03 35.19 22.38
CA ASP A 225 18.05 34.62 21.49
C ASP A 225 17.40 34.10 20.19
N LEU A 226 16.95 35.04 19.37
CA LEU A 226 16.37 34.76 18.06
C LEU A 226 17.45 34.22 17.11
N SER A 227 18.70 34.69 17.25
CA SER A 227 19.87 34.19 16.51
C SER A 227 20.11 32.70 16.74
N GLY A 228 20.08 32.26 17.99
CA GLY A 228 20.22 30.85 18.36
C GLY A 228 19.09 30.00 17.79
N ALA A 229 17.84 30.48 17.88
CA ALA A 229 16.68 29.74 17.37
C ALA A 229 16.75 29.56 15.85
N ILE A 230 17.11 30.63 15.12
CA ILE A 230 17.25 30.61 13.66
C ILE A 230 18.42 29.72 13.26
N THR A 231 19.59 29.86 13.89
CA THR A 231 20.79 29.07 13.52
C THR A 231 20.63 27.58 13.83
N LEU A 232 20.00 27.21 14.95
CA LEU A 232 19.65 25.82 15.24
C LEU A 232 18.69 25.27 14.19
N THR A 233 17.57 25.96 13.95
CA THR A 233 16.53 25.48 13.03
C THR A 233 17.05 25.39 11.60
N ALA A 234 17.71 26.45 11.12
CA ALA A 234 18.29 26.49 9.77
C ALA A 234 19.42 25.46 9.63
N GLY A 235 20.29 25.31 10.63
CA GLY A 235 21.36 24.30 10.60
C GLY A 235 20.81 22.88 10.49
N GLN A 236 19.75 22.56 11.24
CA GLN A 236 19.07 21.27 11.12
C GLN A 236 18.39 21.07 9.77
N MET A 237 17.63 22.07 9.28
CA MET A 237 16.99 21.99 7.97
C MET A 237 18.01 21.80 6.85
N VAL A 238 19.08 22.59 6.84
CA VAL A 238 20.12 22.52 5.81
C VAL A 238 20.89 21.19 5.88
N LEU A 239 21.16 20.67 7.08
CA LEU A 239 21.80 19.36 7.25
C LEU A 239 20.91 18.23 6.73
N VAL A 240 19.63 18.21 7.13
CA VAL A 240 18.66 17.22 6.64
C VAL A 240 18.52 17.32 5.12
N TYR A 241 18.47 18.52 4.57
CA TYR A 241 18.46 18.76 3.12
C TYR A 241 19.65 18.13 2.40
N GLY A 242 20.86 18.31 2.92
CA GLY A 242 22.04 17.68 2.35
C GLY A 242 21.99 16.14 2.39
N VAL A 243 21.46 15.56 3.47
CA VAL A 243 21.27 14.10 3.58
C VAL A 243 20.21 13.59 2.59
N VAL A 244 19.11 14.32 2.41
CA VAL A 244 18.08 13.99 1.42
C VAL A 244 18.65 14.02 0.00
N GLU A 245 19.38 15.09 -0.34
CA GLU A 245 20.04 15.24 -1.66
C GLU A 245 21.11 14.16 -1.88
N ALA A 246 21.77 13.68 -0.82
CA ALA A 246 22.68 12.54 -0.92
C ALA A 246 21.98 11.26 -1.42
N GLY A 247 20.72 11.06 -1.03
CA GLY A 247 19.88 9.97 -1.53
C GLY A 247 19.44 10.13 -2.97
N LEU A 248 19.30 11.37 -3.46
CA LEU A 248 18.79 11.68 -4.80
C LEU A 248 19.88 11.81 -5.87
N ARG A 249 21.03 12.35 -5.49
CA ARG A 249 22.13 12.73 -6.40
C ARG A 249 23.46 12.07 -6.05
N GLY A 250 23.48 11.28 -4.98
CA GLY A 250 24.66 10.57 -4.48
C GLY A 250 25.42 11.34 -3.39
N TRP A 251 26.00 10.58 -2.46
CA TRP A 251 26.73 11.09 -1.29
C TRP A 251 27.98 11.92 -1.62
N HIS A 252 28.56 11.72 -2.80
CA HIS A 252 29.75 12.44 -3.25
C HIS A 252 29.42 13.69 -4.08
N SER A 253 28.13 13.96 -4.35
CA SER A 253 27.72 15.12 -5.14
C SER A 253 27.90 16.42 -4.35
N PHE A 254 28.25 17.50 -5.04
CA PHE A 254 28.34 18.83 -4.42
C PHE A 254 26.98 19.29 -3.86
N SER A 255 25.89 18.91 -4.52
CA SER A 255 24.50 19.13 -4.06
C SER A 255 24.19 18.47 -2.72
N ALA A 256 24.88 17.41 -2.34
CA ALA A 256 24.74 16.78 -1.03
C ALA A 256 25.75 17.33 -0.02
N LEU A 257 27.04 17.33 -0.38
CA LEU A 257 28.13 17.72 0.53
C LEU A 257 28.08 19.20 0.92
N GLY A 258 27.72 20.10 -0.01
CA GLY A 258 27.64 21.54 0.25
C GLY A 258 26.66 21.85 1.40
N PRO A 259 25.39 21.44 1.30
CA PRO A 259 24.44 21.61 2.39
C PRO A 259 24.80 20.83 3.66
N ILE A 260 25.37 19.62 3.58
CA ILE A 260 25.82 18.91 4.80
C ILE A 260 26.86 19.74 5.57
N ILE A 261 27.88 20.25 4.87
CA ILE A 261 28.94 21.07 5.46
C ILE A 261 28.36 22.37 6.02
N LEU A 262 27.49 23.05 5.26
CA LEU A 262 26.84 24.29 5.70
C LEU A 262 25.95 24.07 6.93
N GLY A 263 25.16 22.99 6.95
CA GLY A 263 24.32 22.62 8.07
C GLY A 263 25.14 22.34 9.33
N LEU A 264 26.23 21.57 9.22
CA LEU A 264 27.17 21.36 10.31
C LEU A 264 27.80 22.68 10.78
N ALA A 265 28.21 23.56 9.86
CA ALA A 265 28.78 24.86 10.20
C ALA A 265 27.77 25.75 10.95
N LEU A 266 26.49 25.75 10.55
CA LEU A 266 25.42 26.48 11.24
C LEU A 266 25.14 25.91 12.65
N LEU A 267 25.19 24.59 12.83
CA LEU A 267 25.06 23.96 14.15
C LEU A 267 26.26 24.27 15.05
N VAL A 268 27.47 24.33 14.49
CA VAL A 268 28.66 24.81 15.23
C VAL A 268 28.51 26.28 15.58
N ALA A 269 28.02 27.12 14.66
CA ALA A 269 27.75 28.53 14.92
C ALA A 269 26.71 28.72 16.02
N PHE A 270 25.64 27.91 16.04
CA PHE A 270 24.68 27.87 17.13
C PHE A 270 25.35 27.59 18.48
N CYS A 271 26.18 26.55 18.56
CA CYS A 271 26.95 26.25 19.78
C CYS A 271 27.85 27.43 20.20
N VAL A 272 28.49 28.11 19.25
CA VAL A 272 29.32 29.29 19.53
C VAL A 272 28.47 30.45 20.04
N ILE A 273 27.32 30.73 19.43
CA ILE A 273 26.40 31.79 19.84
C ILE A 273 25.92 31.55 21.26
N GLU A 274 25.43 30.35 21.55
CA GLU A 274 24.89 29.97 22.86
C GLU A 274 25.94 29.98 23.98
N VAL A 275 27.20 29.64 23.67
CA VAL A 275 28.28 29.60 24.68
C VAL A 275 28.91 30.97 24.90
N TRP A 276 29.08 31.78 23.85
CA TRP A 276 29.96 32.96 23.89
C TRP A 276 29.26 34.29 23.61
N VAL A 277 28.15 34.32 22.88
CA VAL A 277 27.54 35.56 22.36
C VAL A 277 26.20 35.89 23.01
N ALA A 278 25.35 34.89 23.23
CA ALA A 278 23.99 35.08 23.70
C ALA A 278 23.95 35.57 25.15
N SER A 279 23.34 36.75 25.38
CA SER A 279 23.12 37.28 26.74
C SER A 279 22.04 36.50 27.51
N ALA A 280 21.20 35.73 26.80
CA ALA A 280 20.16 34.87 27.34
C ALA A 280 20.02 33.59 26.47
N PRO A 281 20.95 32.62 26.61
CA PRO A 281 21.03 31.44 25.74
C PRO A 281 19.74 30.61 25.75
N LEU A 282 19.35 30.03 24.61
CA LEU A 282 18.28 29.03 24.56
C LEU A 282 18.69 27.79 25.35
N VAL A 283 19.91 27.30 25.13
CA VAL A 283 20.48 26.12 25.80
C VAL A 283 21.67 26.58 26.63
N PRO A 284 21.55 26.64 27.97
CA PRO A 284 22.64 27.09 28.81
C PRO A 284 23.68 25.97 28.98
N PHE A 285 24.47 25.70 27.94
CA PHE A 285 25.46 24.61 27.89
C PHE A 285 26.44 24.63 29.08
N LYS A 286 26.83 25.83 29.53
CA LYS A 286 27.71 26.05 30.70
C LYS A 286 27.07 25.62 32.03
N GLU A 287 25.74 25.56 32.10
CA GLU A 287 24.99 25.25 33.31
C GLU A 287 24.37 23.85 33.30
N LEU A 288 24.49 23.10 32.18
CA LEU A 288 23.94 21.76 32.08
C LEU A 288 24.64 20.80 33.04
N THR A 289 23.88 20.24 33.97
CA THR A 289 24.39 19.22 34.86
C THR A 289 24.67 17.92 34.09
N LYS A 290 25.62 17.11 34.59
CA LYS A 290 25.96 15.82 34.00
C LYS A 290 24.71 14.93 33.75
N PRO A 291 23.79 14.73 34.72
CA PRO A 291 22.57 13.94 34.49
C PRO A 291 21.67 14.49 33.38
N LEU A 292 21.59 15.81 33.24
CA LEU A 292 20.78 16.45 32.20
C LEU A 292 21.39 16.21 30.81
N ARG A 293 22.72 16.30 30.67
CA ARG A 293 23.43 15.95 29.42
C ARG A 293 23.20 14.48 29.04
N ASP A 294 23.37 13.58 30.00
CA ASP A 294 23.27 12.14 29.77
C ASP A 294 21.85 11.74 29.35
N ALA A 295 20.82 12.27 30.02
CA ALA A 295 19.43 12.04 29.67
C ALA A 295 19.08 12.53 28.25
N ASN A 296 19.56 13.71 27.86
CA ASN A 296 19.33 14.25 26.52
C ASN A 296 20.03 13.43 25.43
N GLY A 297 21.25 12.95 25.67
CA GLY A 297 21.96 12.04 24.75
C GLY A 297 21.22 10.72 24.53
N ILE A 298 20.69 10.12 25.61
CA ILE A 298 19.86 8.91 25.53
C ILE A 298 18.58 9.18 24.71
N VAL A 299 17.92 10.31 24.97
CA VAL A 299 16.68 10.70 24.26
C VAL A 299 16.92 10.91 22.78
N LEU A 300 18.00 11.59 22.41
CA LEU A 300 18.36 11.82 21.01
C LEU A 300 18.54 10.49 20.25
N LEU A 301 19.27 9.54 20.84
CA LEU A 301 19.54 8.24 20.23
C LEU A 301 18.28 7.39 20.02
N PHE A 302 17.45 7.20 21.06
CA PHE A 302 16.26 6.36 20.89
C PHE A 302 15.20 7.04 20.02
N SER A 303 15.17 8.38 19.98
CA SER A 303 14.24 9.11 19.11
C SER A 303 14.63 8.97 17.64
N ALA A 304 15.93 8.93 17.34
CA ALA A 304 16.46 8.64 16.01
C ALA A 304 16.14 7.21 15.51
N ALA A 305 15.70 6.31 16.40
CA ALA A 305 15.15 5.00 16.04
C ALA A 305 13.61 5.02 15.96
N LEU A 306 12.97 5.73 16.89
CA LEU A 306 11.51 5.74 17.08
C LEU A 306 10.74 6.33 15.90
N PHE A 307 11.18 7.46 15.37
CA PHE A 307 10.45 8.20 14.34
C PHE A 307 10.52 7.47 12.99
N PRO A 308 11.70 7.00 12.53
CA PRO A 308 11.82 6.16 11.35
C PRO A 308 10.99 4.88 11.43
N MET A 309 10.84 4.28 12.62
CA MET A 309 10.07 3.06 12.78
C MET A 309 8.62 3.22 12.33
N TRP A 310 7.95 4.32 12.70
CA TRP A 310 6.57 4.58 12.26
C TRP A 310 6.50 4.82 10.75
N TYR A 311 7.43 5.59 10.21
CA TYR A 311 7.50 5.90 8.78
C TYR A 311 7.73 4.65 7.93
N LEU A 312 8.79 3.88 8.23
CA LEU A 312 9.14 2.63 7.54
C LEU A 312 8.03 1.59 7.66
N SER A 313 7.41 1.45 8.83
CA SER A 313 6.30 0.51 9.01
C SER A 313 5.08 0.91 8.17
N SER A 314 4.79 2.21 8.03
CA SER A 314 3.66 2.69 7.22
C SER A 314 3.90 2.39 5.74
N LEU A 315 5.11 2.66 5.24
CA LEU A 315 5.50 2.33 3.88
C LEU A 315 5.47 0.82 3.63
N TYR A 316 5.96 0.01 4.56
CA TYR A 316 5.90 -1.46 4.44
C TYR A 316 4.46 -1.98 4.34
N LEU A 317 3.56 -1.54 5.23
CA LEU A 317 2.17 -1.99 5.22
C LEU A 317 1.45 -1.65 3.91
N GLN A 318 1.70 -0.47 3.34
CA GLN A 318 0.97 0.01 2.17
C GLN A 318 1.67 -0.32 0.84
N GLN A 319 3.00 -0.20 0.75
CA GLN A 319 3.75 -0.43 -0.49
C GLN A 319 4.23 -1.87 -0.69
N VAL A 320 4.44 -2.63 0.39
CA VAL A 320 4.88 -4.04 0.30
C VAL A 320 3.72 -5.00 0.53
N LEU A 321 2.92 -4.79 1.59
CA LEU A 321 1.75 -5.64 1.88
C LEU A 321 0.45 -5.20 1.19
N GLY A 322 0.45 -4.07 0.47
CA GLY A 322 -0.71 -3.60 -0.29
C GLY A 322 -1.94 -3.26 0.56
N LEU A 323 -1.76 -2.96 1.85
CA LEU A 323 -2.87 -2.64 2.73
C LEU A 323 -3.42 -1.24 2.44
N SER A 324 -4.74 -1.09 2.50
CA SER A 324 -5.37 0.24 2.43
C SER A 324 -4.95 1.11 3.62
N PRO A 325 -5.01 2.46 3.50
CA PRO A 325 -4.69 3.38 4.59
C PRO A 325 -5.46 3.07 5.89
N LEU A 326 -6.74 2.69 5.80
CA LEU A 326 -7.52 2.27 6.97
C LEU A 326 -6.96 1.02 7.64
N LYS A 327 -6.63 -0.03 6.87
CA LYS A 327 -6.04 -1.26 7.40
C LYS A 327 -4.67 -0.98 8.03
N ALA A 328 -3.86 -0.12 7.42
CA ALA A 328 -2.59 0.31 8.00
C ALA A 328 -2.78 1.08 9.31
N GLY A 329 -3.72 2.03 9.36
CA GLY A 329 -4.08 2.78 10.57
C GLY A 329 -4.56 1.88 11.73
N LEU A 330 -5.40 0.88 11.42
CA LEU A 330 -5.86 -0.12 12.38
C LEU A 330 -4.73 -1.01 12.89
N THR A 331 -3.72 -1.29 12.05
CA THR A 331 -2.53 -2.06 12.45
C THR A 331 -1.70 -1.33 13.50
N PHE A 332 -1.65 0.01 13.46
CA PHE A 332 -0.94 0.82 14.46
C PHE A 332 -1.72 1.10 15.74
N LEU A 333 -3.04 0.94 15.74
CA LEU A 333 -3.89 1.23 16.89
C LEU A 333 -3.50 0.45 18.17
N PRO A 334 -3.22 -0.87 18.13
CA PRO A 334 -2.74 -1.61 19.31
C PRO A 334 -1.45 -1.04 19.92
N MET A 335 -0.54 -0.55 19.08
CA MET A 335 0.71 0.06 19.53
C MET A 335 0.43 1.37 20.29
N ALA A 336 -0.42 2.24 19.75
CA ALA A 336 -0.78 3.50 20.40
C ALA A 336 -1.48 3.27 21.76
N LEU A 337 -2.38 2.30 21.83
CA LEU A 337 -3.04 1.89 23.08
C LEU A 337 -2.04 1.33 24.09
N THR A 338 -1.06 0.53 23.63
CA THR A 338 -0.01 -0.02 24.50
C THR A 338 0.85 1.09 25.11
N ILE A 339 1.26 2.09 24.32
CA ILE A 339 2.00 3.27 24.84
C ILE A 339 1.20 3.95 25.93
N MET A 340 -0.09 4.20 25.70
CA MET A 340 -0.97 4.86 26.68
C MET A 340 -1.05 4.08 28.00
N VAL A 341 -1.25 2.76 27.93
CA VAL A 341 -1.37 1.89 29.12
C VAL A 341 -0.06 1.83 29.90
N VAL A 342 1.06 1.65 29.21
CA VAL A 342 2.38 1.49 29.85
C VAL A 342 2.89 2.82 30.42
N ALA A 343 2.73 3.93 29.69
CA ALA A 343 3.14 5.26 30.15
C ALA A 343 2.42 5.69 31.44
N ARG A 344 1.13 5.32 31.61
CA ARG A 344 0.38 5.57 32.85
C ARG A 344 1.04 4.94 34.08
N SER A 345 1.72 3.82 33.91
CA SER A 345 2.37 3.09 35.00
C SER A 345 3.83 3.49 35.22
N ALA A 346 4.44 4.24 34.29
CA ALA A 346 5.87 4.54 34.29
C ALA A 346 6.34 5.27 35.56
N GLY A 347 5.59 6.26 36.05
CA GLY A 347 5.95 6.98 37.28
C GLY A 347 6.00 6.09 38.53
N ARG A 348 5.06 5.14 38.66
CA ARG A 348 5.04 4.15 39.75
C ARG A 348 6.17 3.12 39.62
N LEU A 349 6.54 2.77 38.39
CA LEU A 349 7.67 1.88 38.14
C LEU A 349 8.98 2.57 38.51
N VAL A 350 9.13 3.85 38.16
CA VAL A 350 10.32 4.64 38.50
C VAL A 350 10.48 4.81 40.00
N SER A 351 9.41 5.09 40.73
CA SER A 351 9.49 5.22 42.20
C SER A 351 9.89 3.91 42.89
N ARG A 352 9.60 2.75 42.27
CA ARG A 352 9.84 1.42 42.83
C ARG A 352 11.17 0.78 42.38
N PHE A 353 11.60 1.02 41.15
CA PHE A 353 12.75 0.36 40.53
C PHE A 353 13.88 1.32 40.12
N GLY A 354 13.64 2.63 40.22
CA GLY A 354 14.57 3.68 39.80
C GLY A 354 14.52 3.97 38.30
N VAL A 355 14.94 5.19 37.94
CA VAL A 355 14.97 5.68 36.55
C VAL A 355 15.82 4.78 35.64
N ARG A 356 17.05 4.44 36.10
CA ARG A 356 18.01 3.59 35.36
C ARG A 356 17.38 2.27 34.91
N SER A 357 16.74 1.55 35.83
CA SER A 357 16.19 0.22 35.56
C SER A 357 15.02 0.28 34.58
N VAL A 358 14.10 1.24 34.77
CA VAL A 358 12.88 1.35 33.94
C VAL A 358 13.18 1.88 32.54
N LEU A 359 14.02 2.92 32.44
CA LEU A 359 14.47 3.45 31.15
C LEU A 359 15.29 2.40 30.40
N GLY A 360 16.24 1.75 31.08
CA GLY A 360 17.08 0.72 30.48
C GLY A 360 16.28 -0.49 29.99
N SER A 361 15.29 -0.96 30.76
CA SER A 361 14.40 -2.03 30.32
C SER A 361 13.54 -1.62 29.13
N GLY A 362 13.02 -0.37 29.13
CA GLY A 362 12.24 0.15 28.01
C GLY A 362 13.05 0.18 26.72
N LEU A 363 14.30 0.62 26.78
CA LEU A 363 15.21 0.67 25.62
C LEU A 363 15.62 -0.74 25.13
N ILE A 364 15.78 -1.71 26.03
CA ILE A 364 15.97 -3.12 25.65
C ILE A 364 14.73 -3.65 24.92
N MET A 365 13.52 -3.38 25.44
CA MET A 365 12.28 -3.81 24.78
C MET A 365 12.15 -3.18 23.39
N MET A 366 12.46 -1.89 23.23
CA MET A 366 12.51 -1.25 21.92
C MET A 366 13.54 -1.91 20.99
N THR A 367 14.74 -2.22 21.49
CA THR A 367 15.79 -2.90 20.72
C THR A 367 15.31 -4.26 20.22
N VAL A 368 14.74 -5.09 21.09
CA VAL A 368 14.23 -6.41 20.72
C VAL A 368 13.05 -6.29 19.74
N GLY A 369 12.12 -5.36 19.98
CA GLY A 369 11.01 -5.11 19.06
C GLY A 369 11.49 -4.67 17.68
N LEU A 370 12.47 -3.76 17.59
CA LEU A 370 13.09 -3.34 16.33
C LEU A 370 13.86 -4.47 15.64
N LEU A 371 14.52 -5.36 16.38
CA LEU A 371 15.11 -6.57 15.81
C LEU A 371 14.05 -7.53 15.27
N LEU A 372 12.89 -7.65 15.92
CA LEU A 372 11.78 -8.44 15.40
C LEU A 372 11.16 -7.83 14.14
N PHE A 373 11.09 -6.49 14.03
CA PHE A 373 10.72 -5.82 12.78
C PHE A 373 11.64 -6.19 11.60
N THR A 374 12.89 -6.57 11.83
CA THR A 374 13.77 -7.06 10.73
C THR A 374 13.31 -8.39 10.11
N LYS A 375 12.35 -9.08 10.72
CA LYS A 375 11.77 -10.32 10.20
C LYS A 375 10.67 -10.10 9.17
N ILE A 376 10.34 -8.85 8.83
CA ILE A 376 9.41 -8.49 7.75
C ILE A 376 9.75 -9.24 6.46
N ALA A 377 8.76 -9.62 5.65
CA ALA A 377 8.95 -10.36 4.40
C ALA A 377 8.17 -9.71 3.26
N SER A 378 8.42 -10.10 2.02
CA SER A 378 7.72 -9.55 0.86
C SER A 378 6.25 -9.95 0.76
N SER A 379 5.77 -10.85 1.62
CA SER A 379 4.36 -11.24 1.75
C SER A 379 4.12 -11.81 3.15
N GLY A 380 2.87 -11.82 3.61
CA GLY A 380 2.43 -12.44 4.86
C GLY A 380 1.67 -11.49 5.78
N SER A 381 1.66 -11.77 7.07
CA SER A 381 0.74 -11.12 8.02
C SER A 381 1.30 -9.84 8.63
N ALA A 382 0.57 -8.73 8.48
CA ALA A 382 0.85 -7.48 9.19
C ALA A 382 0.81 -7.64 10.72
N ILE A 383 0.06 -8.61 11.24
CA ILE A 383 0.01 -8.88 12.68
C ILE A 383 1.37 -9.41 13.16
N VAL A 384 1.94 -10.38 12.44
CA VAL A 384 3.23 -11.00 12.76
C VAL A 384 4.37 -9.99 12.58
N TYR A 385 4.35 -9.26 11.46
CA TYR A 385 5.48 -8.41 11.09
C TYR A 385 5.47 -7.02 11.73
N VAL A 386 4.30 -6.49 12.11
CA VAL A 386 4.17 -5.12 12.63
C VAL A 386 3.49 -5.06 13.99
N VAL A 387 2.35 -5.74 14.19
CA VAL A 387 1.63 -5.62 15.47
C VAL A 387 2.40 -6.24 16.62
N VAL A 388 2.87 -7.49 16.48
CA VAL A 388 3.57 -8.21 17.56
C VAL A 388 4.90 -7.53 17.93
N PRO A 389 5.81 -7.23 16.98
CA PRO A 389 7.01 -6.44 17.25
C PRO A 389 6.67 -5.03 17.76
N GLY A 390 5.62 -4.44 17.20
CA GLY A 390 5.15 -3.10 17.51
C GLY A 390 4.64 -2.96 18.94
N ILE A 391 3.91 -3.93 19.49
CA ILE A 391 3.45 -3.92 20.88
C ILE A 391 4.64 -3.93 21.84
N LEU A 392 5.66 -4.75 21.55
CA LEU A 392 6.88 -4.79 22.36
C LEU A 392 7.62 -3.45 22.32
N THR A 393 7.79 -2.89 21.11
CA THR A 393 8.40 -1.56 20.92
C THR A 393 7.57 -0.46 21.60
N ALA A 394 6.25 -0.49 21.49
CA ALA A 394 5.28 0.41 22.11
C ALA A 394 5.35 0.40 23.65
N ALA A 395 5.46 -0.79 24.24
CA ALA A 395 5.66 -0.92 25.67
C ALA A 395 7.02 -0.31 26.09
N GLY A 396 8.07 -0.55 25.30
CA GLY A 396 9.38 0.08 25.49
C GLY A 396 9.31 1.62 25.44
N ILE A 397 8.60 2.18 24.46
CA ILE A 397 8.36 3.62 24.31
C ILE A 397 7.69 4.20 25.57
N GLY A 398 6.62 3.55 26.06
CA GLY A 398 5.92 3.96 27.28
C GLY A 398 6.82 3.94 28.53
N MET A 399 7.77 2.99 28.60
CA MET A 399 8.76 2.90 29.68
C MET A 399 9.97 3.83 29.50
N SER A 400 10.14 4.49 28.36
CA SER A 400 11.29 5.36 28.11
C SER A 400 10.95 6.85 28.14
N ILE A 401 9.78 7.27 27.65
CA ILE A 401 9.41 8.69 27.55
C ILE A 401 9.32 9.38 28.92
N VAL A 402 8.58 8.80 29.86
CA VAL A 402 8.39 9.39 31.19
C VAL A 402 9.68 9.33 32.01
N PRO A 403 10.39 8.18 32.09
CA PRO A 403 11.60 8.09 32.92
C PRO A 403 12.76 8.93 32.40
N SER A 404 12.91 9.12 31.09
CA SER A 404 13.93 10.04 30.55
C SER A 404 13.67 11.50 30.95
N THR A 405 12.40 11.91 31.00
CA THR A 405 12.01 13.24 31.50
C THR A 405 12.31 13.37 33.01
N ILE A 406 12.02 12.33 33.79
CA ILE A 406 12.38 12.29 35.22
C ILE A 406 13.91 12.36 35.40
N ALA A 407 14.68 11.62 34.61
CA ALA A 407 16.15 11.64 34.64
C ALA A 407 16.71 13.05 34.43
N ALA A 408 16.17 13.77 33.44
CA ALA A 408 16.57 15.13 33.12
C ALA A 408 16.19 16.13 34.24
N THR A 409 15.02 15.98 34.84
CA THR A 409 14.54 16.90 35.89
C THR A 409 15.18 16.67 37.26
N GLN A 410 15.59 15.44 37.60
CA GLN A 410 16.27 15.13 38.87
C GLN A 410 17.63 15.82 39.03
N GLY A 411 18.30 16.14 37.92
CA GLY A 411 19.57 16.86 37.91
C GLY A 411 19.44 18.38 37.74
N ALA A 412 18.24 18.94 37.65
CA ALA A 412 18.03 20.36 37.40
C ALA A 412 18.17 21.19 38.70
N LYS A 413 18.79 22.38 38.63
CA LYS A 413 18.87 23.31 39.77
C LYS A 413 17.46 23.82 40.13
N GLN A 414 17.28 24.31 41.36
CA GLN A 414 15.99 24.84 41.84
C GLN A 414 15.48 25.95 40.89
N GLY A 415 14.29 25.75 40.31
CA GLY A 415 13.72 26.66 39.30
C GLY A 415 14.04 26.35 37.84
N GLN A 416 14.86 25.34 37.53
CA GLN A 416 15.24 24.95 36.16
C GLN A 416 14.48 23.72 35.61
N THR A 417 13.47 23.21 36.31
CA THR A 417 12.71 22.00 35.92
C THR A 417 11.99 22.16 34.56
N GLY A 418 11.45 23.34 34.27
CA GLY A 418 10.82 23.64 32.99
C GLY A 418 11.80 23.63 31.81
N LEU A 419 13.00 24.16 32.02
CA LEU A 419 14.10 24.13 31.05
C LEU A 419 14.53 22.69 30.75
N ALA A 420 14.70 21.87 31.79
CA ALA A 420 15.11 20.47 31.64
C ALA A 420 14.10 19.64 30.82
N SER A 421 12.79 19.83 31.08
CA SER A 421 11.72 19.18 30.31
C SER A 421 11.68 19.67 28.85
N GLY A 422 11.82 20.98 28.64
CA GLY A 422 11.89 21.58 27.31
C GLY A 422 13.06 21.02 26.48
N LEU A 423 14.24 20.91 27.07
CA LEU A 423 15.43 20.39 26.41
C LEU A 423 15.29 18.91 26.01
N VAL A 424 14.67 18.08 26.85
CA VAL A 424 14.36 16.68 26.51
C VAL A 424 13.43 16.60 25.31
N ASN A 425 12.41 17.45 25.26
CA ASN A 425 11.49 17.46 24.13
C ASN A 425 12.16 17.93 22.84
N THR A 426 13.03 18.95 22.93
CA THR A 426 13.86 19.38 21.80
C THR A 426 14.74 18.24 21.31
N SER A 427 15.51 17.59 22.19
CA SER A 427 16.39 16.46 21.84
C SER A 427 15.65 15.32 21.16
N ARG A 428 14.40 15.05 21.55
CA ARG A 428 13.53 14.05 20.92
C ARG A 428 13.23 14.39 19.47
N GLN A 429 12.82 15.63 19.21
CA GLN A 429 12.46 16.05 17.86
C GLN A 429 13.67 16.19 16.94
N ILE A 430 14.80 16.68 17.48
CA ILE A 430 16.09 16.70 16.76
C ILE A 430 16.52 15.28 16.39
N GLY A 431 16.54 14.37 17.36
CA GLY A 431 16.91 12.97 17.13
C GLY A 431 15.97 12.29 16.13
N GLY A 432 14.66 12.48 16.29
CA GLY A 432 13.64 11.92 15.40
C GLY A 432 13.80 12.35 13.94
N GLY A 433 13.93 13.66 13.69
CA GLY A 433 14.09 14.19 12.33
C GLY A 433 15.41 13.76 11.67
N LEU A 434 16.53 13.81 12.40
CA LEU A 434 17.81 13.31 11.86
C LEU A 434 17.77 11.80 11.60
N GLY A 435 17.12 11.04 12.48
CA GLY A 435 16.90 9.61 12.29
C GLY A 435 16.11 9.31 11.03
N ILE A 436 15.02 10.04 10.76
CA ILE A 436 14.23 9.90 9.53
C ILE A 436 15.13 10.13 8.33
N ALA A 437 15.76 11.31 8.27
CA ALA A 437 16.60 11.71 7.15
C ALA A 437 17.65 10.64 6.79
N VAL A 438 18.38 10.12 7.79
CA VAL A 438 19.45 9.15 7.55
C VAL A 438 18.92 7.75 7.25
N LEU A 439 18.02 7.20 8.07
CA LEU A 439 17.58 5.80 7.93
C LEU A 439 16.73 5.59 6.67
N ILE A 440 15.86 6.55 6.31
CA ILE A 440 15.05 6.46 5.08
C ILE A 440 15.93 6.58 3.84
N THR A 441 16.91 7.47 3.85
CA THR A 441 17.88 7.61 2.75
C THR A 441 18.67 6.32 2.53
N LEU A 442 19.15 5.68 3.60
CA LEU A 442 19.87 4.41 3.53
C LEU A 442 18.96 3.25 3.07
N ALA A 443 17.74 3.16 3.61
CA ALA A 443 16.75 2.15 3.22
C ALA A 443 16.37 2.27 1.73
N THR A 444 16.14 3.50 1.26
CA THR A 444 15.81 3.78 -0.15
C THR A 444 16.99 3.44 -1.05
N THR A 445 18.21 3.88 -0.70
CA THR A 445 19.42 3.57 -1.46
C THR A 445 19.62 2.07 -1.62
N ARG A 446 19.41 1.29 -0.54
CA ARG A 446 19.48 -0.17 -0.55
C ARG A 446 18.42 -0.79 -1.45
N SER A 447 17.18 -0.31 -1.36
CA SER A 447 16.06 -0.79 -2.18
C SER A 447 16.34 -0.58 -3.66
N SER A 448 16.68 0.64 -4.07
CA SER A 448 16.97 0.99 -5.46
C SER A 448 18.12 0.17 -6.03
N HIS A 449 19.19 -0.04 -5.26
CA HIS A 449 20.32 -0.88 -5.67
C HIS A 449 19.90 -2.35 -5.92
N LEU A 450 19.04 -2.92 -5.07
CA LEU A 450 18.59 -4.31 -5.23
C LEU A 450 17.63 -4.49 -6.41
N ILE A 451 16.75 -3.51 -6.65
CA ILE A 451 15.87 -3.48 -7.82
C ILE A 451 16.71 -3.41 -9.10
N GLY A 452 17.71 -2.54 -9.12
CA GLY A 452 18.69 -2.45 -10.21
C GLY A 452 19.47 -3.76 -10.43
N GLY A 453 19.71 -4.53 -9.37
CA GLY A 453 20.31 -5.87 -9.45
C GLY A 453 19.37 -6.98 -9.94
N GLY A 454 18.13 -6.67 -10.34
CA GLY A 454 17.15 -7.63 -10.84
C GLY A 454 16.31 -8.33 -9.76
N GLN A 455 16.36 -7.89 -8.50
CA GLN A 455 15.44 -8.41 -7.48
C GLN A 455 14.02 -7.86 -7.69
N GLY A 456 13.02 -8.66 -7.30
CA GLY A 456 11.62 -8.21 -7.28
C GLY A 456 11.43 -7.02 -6.34
N VAL A 457 10.52 -6.12 -6.70
CA VAL A 457 10.34 -4.83 -6.01
C VAL A 457 9.90 -5.01 -4.55
N PRO A 458 8.90 -5.86 -4.23
CA PRO A 458 8.50 -6.09 -2.84
C PRO A 458 9.64 -6.64 -1.97
N GLN A 459 10.47 -7.51 -2.52
CA GLN A 459 11.63 -8.08 -1.82
C GLN A 459 12.71 -7.01 -1.58
N ALA A 460 13.01 -6.19 -2.59
CA ALA A 460 14.01 -5.14 -2.47
C ALA A 460 13.62 -4.05 -1.46
N LEU A 461 12.34 -3.62 -1.46
CA LEU A 461 11.80 -2.68 -0.46
C LEU A 461 11.88 -3.27 0.95
N THR A 462 11.50 -4.55 1.10
CA THR A 462 11.62 -5.27 2.38
C THR A 462 13.05 -5.24 2.90
N GLU A 463 14.04 -5.54 2.05
CA GLU A 463 15.46 -5.49 2.43
C GLU A 463 15.94 -4.09 2.81
N GLY A 464 15.47 -3.05 2.12
CA GLY A 464 15.75 -1.66 2.50
C GLY A 464 15.18 -1.30 3.87
N PHE A 465 13.92 -1.67 4.14
CA PHE A 465 13.28 -1.43 5.42
C PHE A 465 13.93 -2.23 6.55
N ARG A 466 14.35 -3.49 6.30
CA ARG A 466 15.14 -4.29 7.25
C ARG A 466 16.42 -3.56 7.67
N LEU A 467 17.16 -2.98 6.72
CA LEU A 467 18.36 -2.19 7.01
C LEU A 467 18.03 -1.02 7.95
N GLY A 468 16.96 -0.29 7.68
CA GLY A 468 16.48 0.79 8.55
C GLY A 468 16.20 0.30 9.98
N PHE A 469 15.49 -0.83 10.13
CA PHE A 469 15.20 -1.41 11.45
C PHE A 469 16.45 -1.93 12.18
N TYR A 470 17.45 -2.48 11.47
CA TYR A 470 18.73 -2.88 12.08
C TYR A 470 19.47 -1.69 12.67
N ILE A 471 19.57 -0.59 11.92
CA ILE A 471 20.23 0.63 12.39
C ILE A 471 19.47 1.22 13.59
N ALA A 472 18.13 1.28 13.50
CA ALA A 472 17.26 1.72 14.59
C ALA A 472 17.46 0.88 15.86
N ALA A 473 17.53 -0.45 15.73
CA ALA A 473 17.82 -1.35 16.84
C ALA A 473 19.21 -1.07 17.46
N GLY A 474 20.23 -0.82 16.64
CA GLY A 474 21.56 -0.43 17.10
C GLY A 474 21.58 0.87 17.90
N LEU A 475 20.81 1.89 17.45
CA LEU A 475 20.66 3.16 18.17
C LEU A 475 19.98 2.98 19.53
N CYS A 476 18.91 2.19 19.60
CA CYS A 476 18.24 1.85 20.87
C CYS A 476 19.15 1.01 21.80
N ALA A 477 19.93 0.08 21.25
CA ALA A 477 20.89 -0.71 22.02
C ALA A 477 21.99 0.18 22.62
N ALA A 478 22.52 1.13 21.84
CA ALA A 478 23.47 2.12 22.33
C ALA A 478 22.87 3.00 23.44
N ALA A 479 21.63 3.46 23.26
CA ALA A 479 20.91 4.22 24.29
C ALA A 479 20.71 3.41 25.58
N ALA A 480 20.37 2.12 25.47
CA ALA A 480 20.23 1.21 26.61
C ALA A 480 21.58 1.05 27.33
N LEU A 481 22.66 0.82 26.59
CA LEU A 481 24.01 0.69 27.13
C LEU A 481 24.41 1.96 27.90
N ILE A 482 24.24 3.13 27.30
CA ILE A 482 24.54 4.43 27.95
C ILE A 482 23.70 4.59 29.22
N THR A 483 22.43 4.20 29.20
CA THR A 483 21.55 4.25 30.38
C THR A 483 22.11 3.41 31.53
N PHE A 484 22.58 2.19 31.25
CA PHE A 484 23.18 1.31 32.27
C PHE A 484 24.62 1.68 32.64
N VAL A 485 25.37 2.40 31.82
CA VAL A 485 26.72 2.83 32.18
C VAL A 485 26.68 4.12 33.00
N VAL A 486 25.83 5.07 32.60
CA VAL A 486 25.97 6.47 33.01
C VAL A 486 24.99 6.88 34.12
N LEU A 487 23.77 6.34 34.16
CA LEU A 487 22.82 6.71 35.21
C LEU A 487 23.10 5.99 36.54
N PRO A 488 22.99 6.66 37.70
CA PRO A 488 23.33 6.08 39.01
C PRO A 488 22.36 4.97 39.44
N MET A 489 22.86 4.00 40.23
CA MET A 489 22.02 2.97 40.86
C MET A 489 21.26 3.53 42.08
N PRO A 490 19.98 3.15 42.31
CA PRO A 490 19.25 3.58 43.50
C PRO A 490 19.87 3.02 44.79
N ALA A 491 20.03 3.86 45.82
CA ALA A 491 20.54 3.48 47.14
C ALA A 491 19.68 2.40 47.87
N ALA A 492 18.41 2.24 47.49
CA ALA A 492 17.48 1.27 48.08
C ALA A 492 17.67 -0.19 47.58
N ALA A 493 18.65 -0.47 46.73
CA ALA A 493 18.88 -1.80 46.14
C ALA A 493 19.59 -2.82 47.04
N GLN A 494 19.77 -2.53 48.34
CA GLN A 494 20.50 -3.39 49.29
C GLN A 494 19.67 -4.46 50.05
N ARG A 495 18.43 -4.80 49.65
CA ARG A 495 17.72 -5.98 50.22
C ARG A 495 16.98 -6.83 49.16
N PRO A 496 16.86 -8.16 49.36
CA PRO A 496 16.94 -9.14 48.27
C PRO A 496 15.69 -9.21 47.40
N THR A 497 15.91 -9.18 46.09
CA THR A 497 14.95 -9.01 44.99
C THR A 497 14.90 -10.26 44.10
N ALA A 498 14.68 -11.44 44.68
CA ALA A 498 14.53 -12.66 43.88
C ALA A 498 13.07 -12.85 43.38
N THR A 499 12.10 -12.79 44.28
CA THR A 499 10.69 -13.16 44.01
C THR A 499 9.97 -12.20 43.06
N ARG A 500 10.37 -10.92 43.04
CA ARG A 500 9.69 -9.84 42.30
C ARG A 500 10.15 -9.73 40.84
N ARG A 501 11.40 -10.11 40.55
CA ARG A 501 11.95 -10.16 39.19
C ARG A 501 11.38 -11.36 38.43
N ILE A 502 11.20 -12.48 39.11
CA ILE A 502 10.60 -13.70 38.56
C ILE A 502 9.14 -13.45 38.16
N GLN A 503 8.34 -12.72 38.95
CA GLN A 503 6.94 -12.42 38.61
C GLN A 503 6.78 -11.50 37.38
N ILE A 504 7.65 -10.51 37.21
CA ILE A 504 7.64 -9.62 36.04
C ILE A 504 8.19 -10.36 34.82
N ALA A 505 9.27 -11.13 34.97
CA ALA A 505 9.81 -11.98 33.91
C ALA A 505 8.82 -13.08 33.50
N ALA A 506 8.03 -13.63 34.43
CA ALA A 506 6.99 -14.61 34.16
C ALA A 506 5.77 -13.98 33.47
N ALA A 507 5.36 -12.75 33.84
CA ALA A 507 4.28 -12.04 33.15
C ALA A 507 4.69 -11.65 31.72
N VAL A 508 5.91 -11.13 31.53
CA VAL A 508 6.48 -10.86 30.20
C VAL A 508 6.66 -12.17 29.44
N GLY A 509 7.14 -13.23 30.09
CA GLY A 509 7.31 -14.55 29.52
C GLY A 509 6.00 -15.21 29.09
N LEU A 510 4.91 -15.04 29.85
CA LEU A 510 3.57 -15.51 29.49
C LEU A 510 2.97 -14.72 28.32
N ILE A 511 3.19 -13.41 28.28
CA ILE A 511 2.78 -12.56 27.16
C ILE A 511 3.57 -12.97 25.90
N VAL A 512 4.90 -13.09 26.01
CA VAL A 512 5.77 -13.54 24.92
C VAL A 512 5.42 -14.96 24.48
N ALA A 513 5.17 -15.90 25.39
CA ALA A 513 4.76 -17.27 25.06
C ALA A 513 3.36 -17.33 24.44
N GLY A 514 2.40 -16.52 24.91
CA GLY A 514 1.09 -16.39 24.28
C GLY A 514 1.17 -15.84 22.86
N PHE A 515 2.09 -14.89 22.61
CA PHE A 515 2.35 -14.35 21.28
C PHE A 515 3.18 -15.29 20.39
N ILE A 516 4.11 -16.07 20.94
CA ILE A 516 4.81 -17.16 20.23
C ILE A 516 3.81 -18.28 19.88
N GLY A 517 2.87 -18.60 20.77
CA GLY A 517 1.77 -19.51 20.45
C GLY A 517 0.88 -19.00 19.30
N LEU A 518 0.68 -17.68 19.22
CA LEU A 518 0.06 -17.00 18.07
C LEU A 518 0.95 -17.00 16.82
N ASP A 519 2.28 -16.91 16.96
CA ASP A 519 3.26 -17.03 15.87
C ASP A 519 3.23 -18.43 15.25
N PHE A 520 3.13 -19.50 16.04
CA PHE A 520 2.97 -20.85 15.52
C PHE A 520 1.54 -21.17 15.04
N GLY A 521 0.51 -20.54 15.62
CA GLY A 521 -0.90 -20.73 15.24
C GLY A 521 -1.37 -19.90 14.03
N VAL A 522 -0.73 -18.76 13.77
CA VAL A 522 -1.11 -17.78 12.71
C VAL A 522 0.06 -17.50 11.75
N GLY A 523 1.32 -17.71 12.14
CA GLY A 523 2.50 -17.59 11.26
C GLY A 523 2.60 -18.67 10.18
N GLY A 524 1.65 -19.62 10.15
CA GLY A 524 1.37 -20.48 8.99
C GLY A 524 0.47 -19.83 7.93
N SER A 525 -0.10 -18.64 8.18
CA SER A 525 -0.82 -17.89 7.14
C SER A 525 0.18 -17.21 6.21
N HIS A 526 0.75 -18.01 5.30
CA HIS A 526 1.09 -17.48 3.99
C HIS A 526 -0.10 -16.65 3.52
N GLY A 527 0.14 -15.44 2.99
CA GLY A 527 -0.89 -14.74 2.23
C GLY A 527 -1.52 -15.77 1.29
N ALA A 528 -2.85 -15.77 1.19
CA ALA A 528 -3.55 -16.77 0.40
C ALA A 528 -2.83 -16.89 -0.96
N PRO A 529 -2.49 -18.11 -1.43
CA PRO A 529 -1.80 -18.27 -2.71
C PRO A 529 -2.45 -17.40 -3.78
N ILE A 530 -1.68 -16.85 -4.72
CA ILE A 530 -2.24 -15.90 -5.71
C ILE A 530 -3.45 -16.50 -6.47
N GLY A 531 -3.47 -17.80 -6.74
CA GLY A 531 -4.62 -18.53 -7.28
C GLY A 531 -5.53 -19.16 -6.22
N ALA A 532 -5.63 -18.58 -5.03
CA ALA A 532 -6.56 -19.03 -4.00
C ALA A 532 -8.00 -18.74 -4.42
N TYR A 533 -8.87 -19.73 -4.21
CA TYR A 533 -10.24 -19.69 -4.70
C TYR A 533 -11.26 -20.19 -3.70
N THR A 534 -12.50 -19.74 -3.87
CA THR A 534 -13.69 -20.32 -3.28
C THR A 534 -14.44 -21.13 -4.33
N THR A 535 -15.16 -22.17 -3.89
CA THR A 535 -16.02 -22.97 -4.76
C THR A 535 -17.48 -22.51 -4.73
N ASN A 536 -17.81 -21.49 -3.93
CA ASN A 536 -19.15 -20.90 -3.89
C ASN A 536 -19.40 -20.16 -5.20
N ASN A 537 -20.52 -20.44 -5.89
CA ASN A 537 -20.83 -19.89 -7.21
C ASN A 537 -19.86 -20.28 -8.35
N SER A 538 -19.00 -21.27 -8.14
CA SER A 538 -18.26 -21.93 -9.23
C SER A 538 -19.02 -23.15 -9.75
N TYR A 539 -18.66 -23.66 -10.92
CA TYR A 539 -19.16 -24.95 -11.39
C TYR A 539 -18.75 -26.09 -10.44
N ARG A 540 -19.64 -27.07 -10.26
CA ARG A 540 -19.36 -28.30 -9.53
C ARG A 540 -19.95 -29.46 -10.32
N PHE A 541 -19.14 -30.47 -10.59
CA PHE A 541 -19.54 -31.63 -11.38
C PHE A 541 -19.54 -32.87 -10.52
N VAL A 542 -20.50 -33.76 -10.73
CA VAL A 542 -20.59 -35.04 -10.03
C VAL A 542 -19.53 -36.02 -10.54
N SER A 543 -19.34 -36.05 -11.86
CA SER A 543 -18.34 -36.87 -12.56
C SER A 543 -16.91 -36.35 -12.39
N GLN A 544 -16.73 -35.04 -12.16
CA GLN A 544 -15.42 -34.39 -12.02
C GLN A 544 -15.38 -33.48 -10.78
N PRO A 545 -15.43 -34.05 -9.56
CA PRO A 545 -15.62 -33.27 -8.33
C PRO A 545 -14.46 -32.34 -7.97
N THR A 546 -13.30 -32.48 -8.60
CA THR A 546 -12.10 -31.66 -8.39
C THR A 546 -12.04 -30.42 -9.30
N LEU A 547 -12.90 -30.36 -10.33
CA LEU A 547 -12.95 -29.23 -11.26
C LEU A 547 -13.96 -28.20 -10.77
N HIS A 548 -13.47 -26.98 -10.59
CA HIS A 548 -14.26 -25.83 -10.15
C HIS A 548 -14.03 -24.60 -11.03
N PRO A 549 -14.29 -24.66 -12.35
CA PRO A 549 -14.13 -23.49 -13.21
C PRO A 549 -15.09 -22.35 -12.79
N PRO A 550 -14.70 -21.09 -13.04
CA PRO A 550 -15.59 -19.94 -12.83
C PRO A 550 -16.82 -20.05 -13.73
N MET A 551 -17.95 -19.53 -13.24
CA MET A 551 -19.22 -19.57 -13.95
C MET A 551 -19.52 -18.24 -14.64
N VAL A 552 -19.16 -18.16 -15.92
CA VAL A 552 -19.51 -17.03 -16.79
C VAL A 552 -20.98 -17.12 -17.17
N ARG A 553 -21.71 -16.01 -17.09
CA ARG A 553 -23.17 -15.98 -17.33
C ARG A 553 -23.56 -14.85 -18.27
N PRO A 554 -24.70 -14.95 -18.96
CA PRO A 554 -25.24 -13.82 -19.70
C PRO A 554 -25.59 -12.67 -18.74
N ASN A 555 -25.22 -11.45 -19.11
CA ASN A 555 -25.55 -10.21 -18.40
C ASN A 555 -26.75 -9.47 -19.04
N GLY A 556 -27.34 -10.04 -20.10
CA GLY A 556 -28.49 -9.49 -20.79
C GLY A 556 -29.05 -10.45 -21.85
N PRO A 557 -30.03 -10.00 -22.66
CA PRO A 557 -30.58 -10.77 -23.77
C PRO A 557 -29.48 -11.16 -24.76
N THR A 558 -29.42 -12.45 -25.13
CA THR A 558 -28.46 -12.98 -26.10
C THR A 558 -29.16 -13.31 -27.41
N ASN A 559 -28.66 -12.81 -28.54
CA ASN A 559 -29.15 -13.17 -29.87
C ASN A 559 -28.34 -14.35 -30.45
N SER A 560 -28.60 -15.54 -29.92
CA SER A 560 -27.83 -16.76 -30.24
C SER A 560 -27.78 -17.11 -31.73
N THR A 561 -28.77 -16.70 -32.53
CA THR A 561 -28.82 -16.95 -33.98
C THR A 561 -27.88 -16.08 -34.81
N LYS A 562 -27.42 -14.95 -34.25
CA LYS A 562 -26.51 -14.00 -34.91
C LYS A 562 -25.08 -14.05 -34.39
N LEU A 563 -24.81 -14.89 -33.38
CA LEU A 563 -23.46 -15.07 -32.85
C LEU A 563 -22.57 -15.78 -33.86
N SER A 564 -21.31 -15.38 -33.87
CA SER A 564 -20.29 -16.04 -34.67
C SER A 564 -20.06 -17.46 -34.15
N PRO A 565 -19.86 -18.46 -35.04
CA PRO A 565 -19.61 -19.82 -34.62
C PRO A 565 -18.19 -19.96 -34.04
N GLY A 566 -18.04 -20.75 -32.97
CA GLY A 566 -16.75 -21.03 -32.35
C GLY A 566 -16.86 -21.32 -30.87
N TYR A 567 -15.71 -21.35 -30.20
CA TYR A 567 -15.59 -21.49 -28.75
C TYR A 567 -14.93 -20.25 -28.17
N ILE A 568 -15.39 -19.83 -26.99
CA ILE A 568 -14.85 -18.66 -26.29
C ILE A 568 -13.68 -19.13 -25.41
N PHE A 569 -12.50 -18.59 -25.64
CA PHE A 569 -11.27 -18.89 -24.92
C PHE A 569 -10.99 -17.80 -23.89
N LEU A 570 -10.76 -18.22 -22.66
CA LEU A 570 -10.52 -17.37 -21.49
C LEU A 570 -9.37 -17.94 -20.67
N GLY A 571 -8.72 -17.07 -19.90
CA GLY A 571 -7.81 -17.47 -18.84
C GLY A 571 -8.28 -16.87 -17.53
N GLY A 572 -8.67 -17.72 -16.58
CA GLY A 572 -9.22 -17.25 -15.30
C GLY A 572 -8.18 -16.46 -14.51
N PHE A 573 -8.40 -15.16 -14.41
CA PHE A 573 -7.64 -14.17 -13.63
C PHE A 573 -8.62 -13.49 -12.65
N TYR A 574 -8.14 -12.67 -11.72
CA TYR A 574 -8.99 -11.85 -10.86
C TYR A 574 -8.32 -10.53 -10.50
N ASP A 575 -9.10 -9.57 -10.02
CA ASP A 575 -8.52 -8.37 -9.42
C ASP A 575 -7.74 -8.75 -8.16
N LEU A 576 -6.41 -8.64 -8.24
CA LEU A 576 -5.45 -9.02 -7.20
C LEU A 576 -5.67 -8.28 -5.87
N ASN A 577 -6.44 -7.19 -5.87
CA ASN A 577 -6.82 -6.44 -4.66
C ASN A 577 -7.98 -7.09 -3.89
N TYR A 578 -8.73 -8.02 -4.49
CA TYR A 578 -9.93 -8.64 -3.91
C TYR A 578 -9.90 -10.19 -3.92
N PRO A 579 -8.87 -10.84 -3.32
CA PRO A 579 -8.88 -12.29 -3.16
C PRO A 579 -9.98 -12.76 -2.17
N PRO A 580 -10.46 -14.02 -2.25
CA PRO A 580 -10.09 -15.06 -3.20
C PRO A 580 -10.95 -15.07 -4.49
N MET A 581 -10.46 -15.75 -5.53
CA MET A 581 -11.18 -15.97 -6.81
C MET A 581 -12.45 -16.80 -6.64
N VAL A 582 -13.42 -16.67 -7.56
CA VAL A 582 -14.60 -17.51 -7.64
C VAL A 582 -14.41 -18.67 -8.61
N GLY A 583 -13.77 -19.72 -8.11
CA GLY A 583 -13.38 -20.90 -8.89
C GLY A 583 -11.88 -20.91 -9.17
N GLN A 584 -11.42 -22.02 -9.73
CA GLN A 584 -10.00 -22.24 -10.03
C GLN A 584 -9.53 -21.34 -11.18
N SER A 585 -8.31 -20.83 -11.08
CA SER A 585 -7.60 -20.24 -12.22
C SER A 585 -7.17 -21.35 -13.20
N GLY A 586 -7.24 -21.08 -14.50
CA GLY A 586 -6.83 -22.00 -15.55
C GLY A 586 -7.29 -21.54 -16.95
N PRO A 587 -6.69 -22.07 -18.03
CA PRO A 587 -7.27 -21.96 -19.36
C PRO A 587 -8.67 -22.60 -19.39
N LEU A 588 -9.63 -21.85 -19.91
CA LEU A 588 -11.04 -22.18 -19.96
C LEU A 588 -11.56 -21.99 -21.39
N VAL A 589 -12.24 -23.01 -21.90
CA VAL A 589 -12.94 -22.98 -23.19
C VAL A 589 -14.42 -23.13 -22.92
N LEU A 590 -15.22 -22.20 -23.42
CA LEU A 590 -16.67 -22.18 -23.31
C LEU A 590 -17.32 -22.36 -24.69
N ASP A 591 -18.52 -22.92 -24.72
CA ASP A 591 -19.39 -22.89 -25.90
C ASP A 591 -20.15 -21.55 -26.00
N ASN A 592 -20.98 -21.41 -27.05
CA ASN A 592 -21.83 -20.23 -27.27
C ASN A 592 -22.99 -20.08 -26.27
N ARG A 593 -23.18 -21.03 -25.36
CA ARG A 593 -24.12 -20.97 -24.23
C ARG A 593 -23.38 -20.69 -22.91
N LEU A 594 -22.10 -20.29 -23.00
CA LEU A 594 -21.21 -20.01 -21.88
C LEU A 594 -21.00 -21.23 -20.96
N GLN A 595 -21.20 -22.45 -21.46
CA GLN A 595 -20.94 -23.68 -20.71
C GLN A 595 -19.49 -24.14 -20.94
N PRO A 596 -18.82 -24.65 -19.90
CA PRO A 596 -17.48 -25.23 -20.05
C PRO A 596 -17.46 -26.36 -21.07
N VAL A 597 -16.44 -26.36 -21.91
CA VAL A 597 -16.09 -27.46 -22.83
C VAL A 597 -14.77 -28.06 -22.41
N TRP A 598 -13.79 -27.23 -22.08
CA TRP A 598 -12.50 -27.65 -21.53
C TRP A 598 -12.06 -26.73 -20.41
N PHE A 599 -11.50 -27.30 -19.34
CA PHE A 599 -10.85 -26.55 -18.28
C PHE A 599 -9.66 -27.33 -17.71
N ARG A 600 -8.56 -26.63 -17.47
CA ARG A 600 -7.36 -27.19 -16.82
C ARG A 600 -6.91 -26.27 -15.69
N PRO A 601 -7.16 -26.61 -14.41
CA PRO A 601 -6.72 -25.76 -13.30
C PRO A 601 -5.19 -25.71 -13.23
N VAL A 602 -4.65 -24.53 -12.93
CA VAL A 602 -3.23 -24.37 -12.58
C VAL A 602 -3.03 -24.51 -11.06
N PRO A 603 -1.81 -24.81 -10.58
CA PRO A 603 -1.52 -24.82 -9.16
C PRO A 603 -1.89 -23.48 -8.50
N THR A 604 -2.42 -23.47 -7.28
CA THR A 604 -2.88 -22.26 -6.58
C THR A 604 -1.81 -21.21 -6.34
N ARG A 605 -0.53 -21.53 -6.53
CA ARG A 605 0.58 -20.56 -6.51
C ARG A 605 0.74 -19.76 -7.81
N PHE A 606 -0.03 -20.10 -8.85
CA PHE A 606 -0.04 -19.46 -10.15
C PHE A 606 -1.45 -19.06 -10.54
N ILE A 607 -1.52 -18.14 -11.49
CA ILE A 607 -2.70 -17.84 -12.28
C ILE A 607 -2.41 -18.11 -13.75
N ALA A 608 -3.44 -18.43 -14.52
CA ALA A 608 -3.38 -18.65 -15.96
C ALA A 608 -4.06 -17.51 -16.70
N SER A 609 -3.57 -17.20 -17.89
CA SER A 609 -4.10 -16.12 -18.72
C SER A 609 -3.76 -16.33 -20.20
N ASN A 610 -4.36 -15.51 -21.06
CA ASN A 610 -4.07 -15.40 -22.48
C ASN A 610 -4.09 -16.73 -23.25
N LEU A 611 -5.17 -17.50 -23.09
CA LEU A 611 -5.41 -18.73 -23.84
C LEU A 611 -5.72 -18.38 -25.30
N THR A 612 -4.94 -18.92 -26.23
CA THR A 612 -5.09 -18.68 -27.67
C THR A 612 -4.95 -19.95 -28.50
N LEU A 613 -5.61 -19.98 -29.65
CA LEU A 613 -5.37 -20.96 -30.70
C LEU A 613 -4.13 -20.55 -31.51
N GLN A 614 -3.21 -21.48 -31.72
CA GLN A 614 -2.00 -21.28 -32.51
C GLN A 614 -1.82 -22.43 -33.50
N THR A 615 -0.89 -22.29 -34.44
CA THR A 615 -0.51 -23.35 -35.38
C THR A 615 0.98 -23.64 -35.23
N TRP A 616 1.33 -24.91 -34.93
CA TRP A 616 2.72 -25.36 -34.87
C TRP A 616 2.92 -26.59 -35.76
N ALA A 617 3.90 -26.52 -36.67
CA ALA A 617 4.19 -27.57 -37.65
C ALA A 617 2.95 -28.01 -38.47
N GLY A 618 2.11 -27.04 -38.85
CA GLY A 618 0.88 -27.26 -39.61
C GLY A 618 -0.26 -27.90 -38.83
N LYS A 619 -0.11 -28.08 -37.50
CA LYS A 619 -1.14 -28.64 -36.63
C LYS A 619 -1.66 -27.58 -35.65
N PRO A 620 -2.96 -27.60 -35.34
CA PRO A 620 -3.53 -26.70 -34.35
C PRO A 620 -3.04 -27.07 -32.94
N VAL A 621 -2.68 -26.07 -32.15
CA VAL A 621 -2.23 -26.19 -30.77
C VAL A 621 -2.88 -25.09 -29.93
N LEU A 622 -3.08 -25.35 -28.64
CA LEU A 622 -3.45 -24.29 -27.70
C LEU A 622 -2.20 -23.79 -26.99
N ALA A 623 -2.13 -22.49 -26.75
CA ALA A 623 -1.08 -21.87 -25.95
C ALA A 623 -1.70 -20.97 -24.87
N TRP A 624 -1.16 -20.97 -23.66
CA TRP A 624 -1.53 -20.03 -22.61
C TRP A 624 -0.32 -19.64 -21.77
N TRP A 625 -0.43 -18.51 -21.09
CA TRP A 625 0.55 -18.06 -20.09
C TRP A 625 0.12 -18.52 -18.69
N GLN A 626 1.08 -18.90 -17.84
CA GLN A 626 0.85 -19.12 -16.41
C GLN A 626 2.01 -18.62 -15.55
N GLY A 627 1.72 -18.08 -14.36
CA GLY A 627 2.76 -17.51 -13.51
C GLY A 627 2.27 -16.68 -12.31
N VAL A 628 3.12 -15.76 -11.86
CA VAL A 628 2.91 -14.84 -10.72
C VAL A 628 2.94 -13.40 -11.21
N VAL A 629 1.90 -12.65 -10.85
CA VAL A 629 1.73 -11.24 -11.20
C VAL A 629 1.56 -10.44 -9.91
N THR A 630 2.19 -9.26 -9.81
CA THR A 630 1.99 -8.34 -8.68
C THR A 630 0.63 -7.66 -8.76
N ASN A 631 0.13 -7.11 -7.66
CA ASN A 631 -1.08 -6.28 -7.65
C ASN A 631 -1.01 -5.04 -8.56
N THR A 632 0.19 -4.65 -9.00
CA THR A 632 0.43 -3.58 -9.98
C THR A 632 0.45 -4.10 -11.43
N GLY A 633 0.13 -5.37 -11.68
CA GLY A 633 0.11 -5.99 -13.00
C GLY A 633 1.49 -6.42 -13.53
N ALA A 634 2.56 -6.26 -12.75
CA ALA A 634 3.90 -6.64 -13.18
C ALA A 634 4.11 -8.15 -13.08
N THR A 635 4.65 -8.77 -14.13
CA THR A 635 4.98 -10.19 -14.11
C THR A 635 6.27 -10.45 -13.34
N GLU A 636 6.20 -11.15 -12.21
CA GLU A 636 7.41 -11.56 -11.47
C GLU A 636 8.03 -12.84 -12.04
N ARG A 637 7.17 -13.79 -12.44
CA ARG A 637 7.55 -15.08 -13.03
C ARG A 637 6.46 -15.55 -13.98
N GLY A 638 6.83 -16.13 -15.11
CA GLY A 638 5.88 -16.60 -16.11
C GLY A 638 6.46 -17.61 -17.07
N GLU A 639 5.61 -18.48 -17.58
CA GLU A 639 5.91 -19.43 -18.64
C GLU A 639 4.72 -19.56 -19.60
N TYR A 640 5.02 -19.91 -20.85
CA TYR A 640 4.00 -20.30 -21.82
C TYR A 640 3.95 -21.81 -21.94
N VAL A 641 2.74 -22.39 -21.93
CA VAL A 641 2.51 -23.82 -22.10
C VAL A 641 1.78 -24.04 -23.41
N ILE A 642 2.27 -24.98 -24.23
CA ILE A 642 1.72 -25.33 -25.53
C ILE A 642 1.24 -26.78 -25.52
N VAL A 643 0.00 -27.03 -25.95
CA VAL A 643 -0.61 -28.38 -26.00
C VAL A 643 -1.22 -28.70 -27.37
N ASP A 644 -1.24 -29.99 -27.72
CA ASP A 644 -1.94 -30.47 -28.91
C ASP A 644 -3.47 -30.63 -28.70
N GLN A 645 -4.18 -31.06 -29.74
CA GLN A 645 -5.61 -31.39 -29.69
C GLN A 645 -5.97 -32.53 -28.72
N HIS A 646 -4.97 -33.29 -28.26
CA HIS A 646 -5.12 -34.33 -27.26
C HIS A 646 -4.82 -33.82 -25.84
N TYR A 647 -4.58 -32.52 -25.69
CA TYR A 647 -4.21 -31.83 -24.44
C TYR A 647 -2.88 -32.29 -23.84
N ARG A 648 -1.98 -32.87 -24.65
CA ARG A 648 -0.62 -33.21 -24.23
C ARG A 648 0.27 -32.00 -24.38
N THR A 649 1.04 -31.69 -23.34
CA THR A 649 2.05 -30.62 -23.40
C THR A 649 3.13 -30.99 -24.40
N LEU A 650 3.29 -30.15 -25.43
CA LEU A 650 4.31 -30.30 -26.46
C LEU A 650 5.57 -29.50 -26.13
N ALA A 651 5.40 -28.31 -25.52
CA ALA A 651 6.50 -27.44 -25.12
C ALA A 651 6.08 -26.54 -23.93
N THR A 652 7.07 -26.13 -23.15
CA THR A 652 6.97 -25.05 -22.17
C THR A 652 8.10 -24.07 -22.44
N LEU A 653 7.79 -22.77 -22.50
CA LEU A 653 8.74 -21.71 -22.80
C LEU A 653 8.96 -20.82 -21.58
N HIS A 654 10.24 -20.56 -21.27
CA HIS A 654 10.67 -19.71 -20.16
C HIS A 654 11.59 -18.59 -20.66
N GLY A 655 11.65 -17.51 -19.88
CA GLY A 655 12.53 -16.37 -20.16
C GLY A 655 14.00 -16.73 -19.99
N ALA A 656 14.88 -16.01 -20.69
CA ALA A 656 16.33 -16.23 -20.68
C ALA A 656 17.08 -14.93 -20.35
N ASN A 657 18.33 -15.03 -19.87
CA ASN A 657 19.22 -13.88 -19.66
C ASN A 657 18.62 -12.76 -18.77
N GLY A 658 17.87 -13.14 -17.72
CA GLY A 658 17.22 -12.20 -16.81
C GLY A 658 15.90 -11.60 -17.30
N TRP A 659 15.44 -11.95 -18.51
CA TRP A 659 14.12 -11.60 -19.01
C TRP A 659 13.04 -12.50 -18.40
N VAL A 660 11.90 -11.89 -18.07
CA VAL A 660 10.70 -12.58 -17.61
C VAL A 660 9.64 -12.50 -18.71
N LEU A 661 9.15 -13.66 -19.18
CA LEU A 661 8.07 -13.69 -20.17
C LEU A 661 6.77 -13.22 -19.54
N THR A 662 6.15 -12.22 -20.15
CA THR A 662 4.98 -11.54 -19.60
C THR A 662 3.70 -12.18 -20.12
N VAL A 663 2.59 -11.86 -19.46
CA VAL A 663 1.24 -12.39 -19.74
C VAL A 663 0.64 -11.99 -21.10
N HIS A 664 1.27 -11.07 -21.81
CA HIS A 664 0.61 -10.21 -22.80
C HIS A 664 0.41 -10.86 -24.18
N GLU A 665 1.43 -11.49 -24.76
CA GLU A 665 1.30 -12.10 -26.09
C GLU A 665 2.24 -13.28 -26.33
N LEU A 666 1.71 -14.31 -27.00
CA LEU A 666 2.49 -15.33 -27.70
C LEU A 666 1.90 -15.56 -29.09
N VAL A 667 2.76 -15.49 -30.12
CA VAL A 667 2.41 -15.83 -31.50
C VAL A 667 3.36 -16.89 -32.03
N ILE A 668 2.80 -17.98 -32.58
CA ILE A 668 3.60 -19.04 -33.22
C ILE A 668 3.61 -18.86 -34.74
N ARG A 669 4.80 -18.87 -35.33
CA ARG A 669 5.02 -18.92 -36.78
C ARG A 669 6.09 -19.96 -37.11
N GLY A 670 5.71 -20.98 -37.88
CA GLY A 670 6.62 -22.08 -38.20
C GLY A 670 7.02 -22.84 -36.94
N ASN A 671 8.32 -22.79 -36.58
CA ASN A 671 8.86 -23.39 -35.36
C ASN A 671 9.17 -22.35 -34.25
N HIS A 672 8.89 -21.07 -34.49
CA HIS A 672 9.32 -20.00 -33.61
C HIS A 672 8.12 -19.43 -32.84
N ALA A 673 8.36 -19.10 -31.58
CA ALA A 673 7.42 -18.35 -30.75
C ALA A 673 7.93 -16.92 -30.56
N TRP A 674 7.03 -15.97 -30.77
CA TRP A 674 7.25 -14.57 -30.52
C TRP A 674 6.50 -14.18 -29.26
N VAL A 675 7.21 -13.64 -28.28
CA VAL A 675 6.68 -13.38 -26.93
C VAL A 675 7.07 -12.01 -26.43
N THR A 676 6.26 -11.47 -25.55
CA THR A 676 6.56 -10.25 -24.79
C THR A 676 7.36 -10.60 -23.54
N ALA A 677 8.37 -9.79 -23.22
CA ALA A 677 9.22 -9.99 -22.06
C ALA A 677 9.57 -8.67 -21.36
N ASN A 678 9.80 -8.71 -20.04
CA ASN A 678 10.26 -7.56 -19.26
C ASN A 678 11.55 -7.86 -18.49
N ARG A 679 12.36 -6.82 -18.24
CA ARG A 679 13.58 -6.91 -17.43
C ARG A 679 13.82 -5.60 -16.67
N ASN A 680 14.14 -5.69 -15.39
CA ASN A 680 14.57 -4.53 -14.62
C ASN A 680 16.02 -4.17 -14.98
N VAL A 681 16.26 -2.91 -15.33
CA VAL A 681 17.56 -2.38 -15.75
C VAL A 681 17.93 -1.20 -14.83
N PRO A 682 19.07 -1.24 -14.11
CA PRO A 682 19.52 -0.11 -13.31
C PRO A 682 19.82 1.09 -14.22
N ARG A 683 19.37 2.28 -13.83
CA ARG A 683 19.50 3.48 -14.65
C ARG A 683 19.56 4.75 -13.80
N ASP A 684 20.40 5.68 -14.22
CA ASP A 684 20.32 7.05 -13.73
C ASP A 684 19.11 7.76 -14.35
N LEU A 685 18.11 8.00 -13.51
CA LEU A 685 16.86 8.64 -13.89
C LEU A 685 16.82 10.13 -13.49
N SER A 686 17.91 10.69 -12.95
CA SER A 686 17.97 12.07 -12.46
C SER A 686 17.59 13.10 -13.53
N LYS A 687 17.98 12.86 -14.80
CA LYS A 687 17.61 13.69 -15.95
C LYS A 687 16.10 13.76 -16.22
N TYR A 688 15.34 12.78 -15.74
CA TYR A 688 13.89 12.66 -15.90
C TYR A 688 13.14 12.97 -14.59
N GLY A 689 13.84 13.51 -13.57
CA GLY A 689 13.27 13.80 -12.25
C GLY A 689 13.25 12.62 -11.28
N GLY A 690 13.93 11.51 -11.63
CA GLY A 690 14.02 10.29 -10.82
C GLY A 690 15.27 10.15 -9.98
N ALA A 691 15.40 8.98 -9.33
CA ALA A 691 16.59 8.64 -8.56
C ALA A 691 17.80 8.36 -9.47
N TYR A 692 18.99 8.85 -9.10
CA TYR A 692 20.23 8.61 -9.83
C TYR A 692 20.67 7.12 -9.88
N ASN A 693 20.17 6.33 -8.93
CA ASN A 693 20.37 4.89 -8.85
C ASN A 693 19.06 4.13 -9.03
N GLY A 694 18.11 4.73 -9.77
CA GLY A 694 16.82 4.13 -10.05
C GLY A 694 16.92 2.89 -10.94
N ALA A 695 15.77 2.39 -11.32
CA ALA A 695 15.65 1.28 -12.26
C ALA A 695 14.54 1.56 -13.26
N LEU A 696 14.67 0.96 -14.43
CA LEU A 696 13.70 0.97 -15.52
C LEU A 696 13.17 -0.45 -15.71
N ILE A 697 11.89 -0.63 -15.98
CA ILE A 697 11.38 -1.87 -16.57
C ILE A 697 11.53 -1.71 -18.08
N ASP A 698 12.52 -2.41 -18.64
CA ASP A 698 12.63 -2.55 -20.09
C ASP A 698 11.66 -3.61 -20.58
N SER A 699 11.14 -3.43 -21.79
CA SER A 699 10.19 -4.33 -22.44
C SER A 699 10.76 -4.80 -23.77
N ALA A 700 10.51 -6.05 -24.13
CA ALA A 700 11.03 -6.63 -25.36
C ALA A 700 10.00 -7.46 -26.11
N VAL A 701 10.19 -7.53 -27.42
CA VAL A 701 9.59 -8.53 -28.31
C VAL A 701 10.69 -9.54 -28.65
N GLN A 702 10.50 -10.80 -28.26
CA GLN A 702 11.53 -11.84 -28.33
C GLN A 702 11.10 -13.01 -29.20
N GLU A 703 12.02 -13.52 -30.01
CA GLU A 703 11.84 -14.70 -30.84
C GLU A 703 12.59 -15.89 -30.22
N TYR A 704 11.88 -16.99 -30.00
CA TYR A 704 12.40 -18.24 -29.45
C TYR A 704 12.21 -19.41 -30.41
N ASP A 705 13.16 -20.34 -30.47
CA ASP A 705 12.93 -21.66 -31.05
C ASP A 705 12.11 -22.51 -30.05
N LEU A 706 10.91 -22.95 -30.45
CA LEU A 706 10.02 -23.70 -29.57
C LEU A 706 10.49 -25.13 -29.26
N ARG A 707 11.33 -25.73 -30.11
CA ARG A 707 11.84 -27.09 -29.87
C ARG A 707 12.97 -27.08 -28.86
N THR A 708 13.86 -26.10 -28.97
CA THR A 708 15.05 -26.03 -28.12
C THR A 708 14.88 -25.09 -26.93
N GLY A 709 13.86 -24.23 -26.93
CA GLY A 709 13.65 -23.18 -25.93
C GLY A 709 14.70 -22.06 -25.99
N LYS A 710 15.44 -21.94 -27.10
CA LYS A 710 16.56 -20.99 -27.21
C LYS A 710 16.06 -19.64 -27.69
N LEU A 711 16.45 -18.57 -27.00
CA LEU A 711 16.26 -17.19 -27.47
C LEU A 711 17.10 -16.99 -28.75
N LEU A 712 16.43 -16.65 -29.85
CA LEU A 712 17.04 -16.41 -31.16
C LEU A 712 17.29 -14.92 -31.40
N ARG A 713 16.32 -14.07 -31.05
CA ARG A 713 16.40 -12.61 -31.22
C ARG A 713 15.65 -11.88 -30.11
N SER A 714 16.08 -10.66 -29.82
CA SER A 714 15.42 -9.75 -28.90
C SER A 714 15.39 -8.36 -29.54
N TRP A 715 14.20 -7.75 -29.58
CA TRP A 715 14.02 -6.34 -29.87
C TRP A 715 13.67 -5.65 -28.55
N ASP A 716 14.65 -4.96 -27.97
CA ASP A 716 14.54 -4.34 -26.65
C ASP A 716 14.08 -2.89 -26.83
N ALA A 717 12.94 -2.51 -26.23
CA ALA A 717 12.35 -1.19 -26.43
C ALA A 717 13.32 -0.05 -26.07
N LEU A 718 14.15 -0.23 -25.03
CA LEU A 718 15.15 0.74 -24.62
C LEU A 718 16.21 1.06 -25.70
N ASP A 719 16.50 0.13 -26.61
CA ASP A 719 17.48 0.32 -27.69
C ASP A 719 16.88 1.08 -28.88
N HIS A 720 15.55 1.14 -28.98
CA HIS A 720 14.85 1.59 -30.18
C HIS A 720 13.91 2.78 -29.96
N ILE A 721 13.36 2.93 -28.75
CA ILE A 721 12.39 3.96 -28.38
C ILE A 721 13.01 4.87 -27.32
N PRO A 722 13.02 6.20 -27.51
CA PRO A 722 13.58 7.11 -26.53
C PRO A 722 12.68 7.22 -25.29
N LEU A 723 13.28 7.31 -24.11
CA LEU A 723 12.54 7.47 -22.83
C LEU A 723 11.66 8.73 -22.78
N SER A 724 11.96 9.74 -23.60
CA SER A 724 11.12 10.95 -23.75
C SER A 724 9.75 10.67 -24.35
N ASP A 725 9.55 9.51 -24.99
CA ASP A 725 8.28 9.12 -25.58
C ASP A 725 7.32 8.53 -24.56
N SER A 726 7.82 8.19 -23.37
CA SER A 726 6.98 7.75 -22.27
C SER A 726 6.01 8.85 -21.81
N GLN A 727 4.77 8.44 -21.63
CA GLN A 727 3.67 9.19 -21.03
C GLN A 727 3.46 8.77 -19.56
N ALA A 728 4.09 7.69 -19.11
CA ALA A 728 4.02 7.25 -17.73
C ALA A 728 4.91 8.11 -16.83
N SER A 729 4.33 8.68 -15.76
CA SER A 729 5.10 9.40 -14.75
C SER A 729 6.13 8.48 -14.11
N LEU A 730 7.28 9.07 -13.84
CA LEU A 730 8.38 8.36 -13.23
C LEU A 730 8.04 8.01 -11.77
N PRO A 731 8.20 6.74 -11.34
CA PRO A 731 7.91 6.34 -9.98
C PRO A 731 8.85 7.04 -9.02
N THR A 732 8.24 7.74 -8.09
CA THR A 732 8.97 8.57 -7.15
C THR A 732 9.39 7.76 -5.92
N ASN A 733 8.80 6.59 -5.72
CA ASN A 733 9.01 5.75 -4.53
C ASN A 733 10.14 4.70 -4.64
N GLY A 734 10.94 4.75 -5.70
CA GLY A 734 12.01 3.78 -5.97
C GLY A 734 11.57 2.52 -6.72
N PHE A 735 10.29 2.40 -7.08
CA PHE A 735 9.85 1.38 -8.04
C PHE A 735 10.54 1.60 -9.40
N PRO A 736 10.82 0.53 -10.15
CA PRO A 736 11.37 0.67 -11.48
C PRO A 736 10.36 1.37 -12.40
N TRP A 737 10.84 2.36 -13.15
CA TRP A 737 10.02 3.10 -14.11
C TRP A 737 9.66 2.22 -15.29
N ASP A 738 8.38 1.95 -15.44
CA ASP A 738 7.87 1.28 -16.62
C ASP A 738 7.60 2.31 -17.71
N ALA A 739 8.56 2.52 -18.62
CA ALA A 739 8.47 3.58 -19.62
C ALA A 739 7.75 3.16 -20.90
N TYR A 740 7.63 1.85 -21.16
CA TYR A 740 7.19 1.33 -22.46
C TYR A 740 5.96 0.44 -22.35
N HIS A 741 6.07 -0.66 -21.60
CA HIS A 741 5.04 -1.67 -21.39
C HIS A 741 4.39 -2.21 -22.67
N VAL A 742 5.03 -3.23 -23.26
CA VAL A 742 4.56 -3.92 -24.47
C VAL A 742 3.35 -4.81 -24.18
N ASN A 743 2.26 -4.63 -24.93
CA ASN A 743 0.98 -5.28 -24.71
C ASN A 743 0.56 -6.29 -25.78
N ALA A 744 1.01 -6.11 -27.03
CA ALA A 744 0.58 -6.95 -28.14
C ALA A 744 1.68 -7.12 -29.18
N ILE A 745 1.63 -8.23 -29.91
CA ILE A 745 2.49 -8.52 -31.05
C ILE A 745 1.59 -9.07 -32.16
N ASP A 746 1.67 -8.48 -33.35
CA ASP A 746 1.08 -9.04 -34.56
C ASP A 746 2.17 -9.24 -35.63
N LEU A 747 2.36 -10.48 -36.06
CA LEU A 747 3.40 -10.85 -37.04
C LEU A 747 2.85 -10.78 -38.45
N LEU A 748 3.46 -9.91 -39.26
CA LEU A 748 3.05 -9.65 -40.64
C LEU A 748 3.86 -10.52 -41.61
N GLY A 749 3.21 -10.95 -42.70
CA GLY A 749 3.83 -11.82 -43.71
C GLY A 749 4.93 -11.17 -44.56
N ASP A 750 5.20 -9.88 -44.36
CA ASP A 750 6.18 -9.07 -45.11
C ASP A 750 7.54 -8.92 -44.39
N GLY A 751 7.81 -9.75 -43.38
CA GLY A 751 9.06 -9.69 -42.60
C GLY A 751 9.06 -8.60 -41.53
N THR A 752 7.88 -8.15 -41.11
CA THR A 752 7.71 -7.12 -40.09
C THR A 752 6.77 -7.59 -38.98
N PHE A 753 6.77 -6.88 -37.86
CA PHE A 753 5.76 -7.05 -36.82
C PHE A 753 5.21 -5.71 -36.40
N VAL A 754 4.01 -5.71 -35.82
CA VAL A 754 3.46 -4.54 -35.12
C VAL A 754 3.38 -4.85 -33.65
N THR A 755 3.76 -3.89 -32.81
CA THR A 755 3.64 -4.01 -31.35
C THR A 755 3.04 -2.76 -30.76
N SER A 756 2.20 -2.91 -29.72
CA SER A 756 1.62 -1.80 -28.96
C SER A 756 2.33 -1.62 -27.62
N MET A 757 2.50 -0.35 -27.22
CA MET A 757 3.09 0.03 -25.94
C MET A 757 2.18 1.04 -25.24
N ARG A 758 1.54 0.61 -24.14
CA ARG A 758 0.59 1.47 -23.43
C ARG A 758 1.25 2.67 -22.77
N ASN A 759 2.50 2.59 -22.31
CA ASN A 759 3.10 3.72 -21.60
C ASN A 759 3.66 4.78 -22.55
N THR A 760 3.62 4.54 -23.87
CA THR A 760 3.94 5.55 -24.91
C THR A 760 2.71 6.05 -25.68
N TRP A 761 1.53 5.46 -25.41
CA TRP A 761 0.28 5.65 -26.17
C TRP A 761 0.45 5.41 -27.68
N ALA A 762 1.30 4.47 -28.07
CA ALA A 762 1.64 4.24 -29.47
C ALA A 762 1.76 2.76 -29.84
N ALA A 763 1.64 2.52 -31.14
CA ALA A 763 1.96 1.28 -31.81
C ALA A 763 3.09 1.48 -32.82
N TYR A 764 3.96 0.49 -32.95
CA TYR A 764 5.17 0.55 -33.76
C TYR A 764 5.18 -0.61 -34.73
N LYS A 765 5.28 -0.32 -36.04
CA LYS A 765 5.63 -1.33 -37.03
C LYS A 765 7.14 -1.41 -37.15
N VAL A 766 7.70 -2.59 -36.98
CA VAL A 766 9.15 -2.83 -36.88
C VAL A 766 9.58 -3.84 -37.93
N ASP A 767 10.69 -3.54 -38.61
CA ASP A 767 11.37 -4.48 -39.49
C ASP A 767 12.13 -5.55 -38.68
N ILE A 768 11.83 -6.83 -38.90
CA ILE A 768 12.40 -7.93 -38.09
C ILE A 768 13.92 -8.04 -38.28
N ALA A 769 14.43 -7.79 -39.48
CA ALA A 769 15.83 -7.99 -39.80
C ALA A 769 16.73 -6.91 -39.19
N THR A 770 16.26 -5.66 -39.17
CA THR A 770 17.04 -4.50 -38.77
C THR A 770 16.66 -3.93 -37.41
N GLY A 771 15.50 -4.30 -36.86
CA GLY A 771 14.93 -3.73 -35.63
C GLY A 771 14.46 -2.27 -35.78
N ARG A 772 14.46 -1.72 -37.00
CA ARG A 772 14.09 -0.33 -37.25
C ARG A 772 12.58 -0.16 -37.26
N THR A 773 12.10 0.88 -36.57
CA THR A 773 10.71 1.33 -36.67
C THR A 773 10.43 1.89 -38.07
N ILE A 774 9.49 1.28 -38.77
CA ILE A 774 9.01 1.67 -40.10
C ILE A 774 7.99 2.81 -39.97
N TRP A 775 7.07 2.69 -39.02
CA TRP A 775 6.15 3.76 -38.65
C TRP A 775 5.65 3.62 -37.21
N THR A 776 5.20 4.76 -36.68
CA THR A 776 4.58 4.91 -35.37
C THR A 776 3.14 5.43 -35.54
N LEU A 777 2.18 4.77 -34.92
CA LEU A 777 0.77 5.16 -34.86
C LEU A 777 0.44 5.56 -33.42
N GLY A 778 0.03 6.82 -33.20
CA GLY A 778 -0.18 7.37 -31.85
C GLY A 778 1.09 7.92 -31.19
N GLY A 779 0.97 8.30 -29.92
CA GLY A 779 2.06 8.84 -29.10
C GLY A 779 2.61 10.19 -29.52
N ARG A 780 3.77 10.56 -28.98
CA ARG A 780 4.42 11.88 -29.19
C ARG A 780 4.94 12.09 -30.61
N HIS A 781 5.29 11.01 -31.31
CA HIS A 781 5.94 11.04 -32.62
C HIS A 781 5.20 10.21 -33.67
N SER A 782 3.87 10.34 -33.74
CA SER A 782 3.10 9.60 -34.75
C SER A 782 3.46 10.02 -36.18
N ASN A 783 3.56 9.04 -37.08
CA ASN A 783 3.62 9.29 -38.51
C ASN A 783 2.24 9.51 -39.13
N PHE A 784 1.15 9.26 -38.40
CA PHE A 784 -0.22 9.38 -38.89
C PHE A 784 -0.93 10.59 -38.26
N ARG A 785 -1.73 11.28 -39.05
CA ARG A 785 -2.70 12.26 -38.54
C ARG A 785 -4.00 11.55 -38.19
N PHE A 786 -4.53 11.81 -37.01
CA PHE A 786 -5.79 11.24 -36.56
C PHE A 786 -6.96 12.15 -36.95
N ALA A 787 -8.00 11.57 -37.54
CA ALA A 787 -9.29 12.23 -37.66
C ALA A 787 -10.00 12.28 -36.30
N SER A 788 -11.02 13.14 -36.18
CA SER A 788 -11.80 13.28 -34.95
C SER A 788 -12.32 11.92 -34.46
N GLY A 789 -12.09 11.61 -33.18
CA GLY A 789 -12.53 10.38 -32.53
C GLY A 789 -11.66 9.14 -32.77
N ALA A 790 -10.61 9.23 -33.59
CA ALA A 790 -9.73 8.11 -33.93
C ALA A 790 -8.51 7.96 -32.99
N GLU A 791 -8.23 8.95 -32.14
CA GLU A 791 -7.15 8.90 -31.16
C GLU A 791 -7.43 7.84 -30.08
N PHE A 792 -6.37 7.26 -29.52
CA PHE A 792 -6.42 6.28 -28.44
C PHE A 792 -5.30 6.53 -27.45
N GLN A 793 -5.43 6.01 -26.23
CA GLN A 793 -4.40 6.08 -25.20
C GLN A 793 -4.48 4.90 -24.23
N TRP A 794 -3.35 4.59 -23.59
CA TRP A 794 -3.18 3.47 -22.65
C TRP A 794 -3.51 2.08 -23.24
N GLN A 795 -3.53 1.98 -24.57
CA GLN A 795 -4.13 0.89 -25.30
C GLN A 795 -3.55 -0.50 -25.00
N HIS A 796 -4.44 -1.48 -24.93
CA HIS A 796 -4.16 -2.91 -24.95
C HIS A 796 -4.64 -3.52 -26.26
N ASP A 797 -4.05 -4.66 -26.63
CA ASP A 797 -4.34 -5.39 -27.87
C ASP A 797 -4.16 -4.56 -29.14
N LEU A 798 -3.74 -5.22 -30.21
CA LEU A 798 -3.61 -4.59 -31.51
C LEU A 798 -3.56 -5.67 -32.56
N VAL A 799 -4.49 -5.65 -33.50
CA VAL A 799 -4.58 -6.65 -34.57
C VAL A 799 -4.81 -5.96 -35.91
N LEU A 800 -3.97 -6.27 -36.90
CA LEU A 800 -4.22 -5.86 -38.28
C LEU A 800 -5.13 -6.88 -38.97
N TYR A 801 -6.15 -6.38 -39.66
CA TYR A 801 -7.07 -7.22 -40.41
C TYR A 801 -6.32 -7.76 -41.64
N PRO A 802 -6.23 -9.08 -41.83
CA PRO A 802 -5.46 -9.66 -42.92
C PRO A 802 -5.84 -9.08 -44.29
N GLY A 803 -4.85 -8.55 -45.01
CA GLY A 803 -5.05 -7.99 -46.36
C GLY A 803 -5.90 -6.70 -46.42
N SER A 804 -6.13 -6.03 -45.29
CA SER A 804 -7.03 -4.89 -45.19
C SER A 804 -6.33 -3.64 -44.59
N PRO A 805 -6.86 -2.42 -44.83
CA PRO A 805 -6.37 -1.20 -44.20
C PRO A 805 -6.83 -1.02 -42.75
N TYR A 806 -7.61 -1.96 -42.20
CA TYR A 806 -8.19 -1.87 -40.86
C TYR A 806 -7.28 -2.44 -39.78
N ILE A 807 -7.29 -1.80 -38.62
CA ILE A 807 -6.59 -2.20 -37.40
C ILE A 807 -7.56 -2.09 -36.22
N SER A 808 -7.63 -3.11 -35.37
CA SER A 808 -8.35 -3.04 -34.10
C SER A 808 -7.39 -2.70 -32.96
N VAL A 809 -7.89 -1.95 -31.98
CA VAL A 809 -7.18 -1.50 -30.78
C VAL A 809 -8.19 -1.53 -29.62
N PHE A 810 -7.81 -2.04 -28.45
CA PHE A 810 -8.60 -1.81 -27.24
C PHE A 810 -8.09 -0.51 -26.59
N ASP A 811 -8.95 0.50 -26.58
CA ASP A 811 -8.65 1.87 -26.13
C ASP A 811 -9.17 2.04 -24.70
N ASP A 812 -8.28 1.85 -23.73
CA ASP A 812 -8.61 1.87 -22.31
C ASP A 812 -9.02 3.28 -21.84
N HIS A 813 -8.44 4.35 -22.40
CA HIS A 813 -8.59 5.73 -21.90
C HIS A 813 -8.24 5.94 -20.41
N CYS A 814 -7.62 4.93 -19.81
CA CYS A 814 -7.44 4.72 -18.38
C CYS A 814 -6.35 3.65 -18.19
N CYS A 815 -5.75 3.48 -17.01
CA CYS A 815 -5.36 4.52 -16.09
C CYS A 815 -3.89 4.31 -15.73
N GLN A 816 -3.12 5.39 -15.65
CA GLN A 816 -1.74 5.29 -15.22
C GLN A 816 -1.68 4.71 -13.80
N ILE A 817 -0.94 3.62 -13.62
CA ILE A 817 -0.56 3.12 -12.30
C ILE A 817 0.62 3.97 -11.82
N THR A 818 0.40 4.79 -10.81
CA THR A 818 1.48 5.55 -10.16
C THR A 818 2.39 4.60 -9.37
N GLY A 819 3.61 5.04 -9.01
CA GLY A 819 4.58 4.22 -8.26
C GLY A 819 4.02 3.57 -6.99
N GLY A 820 2.97 4.14 -6.37
CA GLY A 820 2.29 3.60 -5.19
C GLY A 820 1.13 2.62 -5.47
N GLY A 821 0.92 2.17 -6.71
CA GLY A 821 -0.21 1.32 -7.08
C GLY A 821 -1.56 2.05 -7.13
N THR A 822 -1.55 3.39 -7.20
CA THR A 822 -2.78 4.20 -7.35
C THR A 822 -3.02 4.50 -8.82
N TYR A 823 -4.24 4.21 -9.30
CA TYR A 823 -4.70 4.56 -10.64
C TYR A 823 -5.07 6.04 -10.72
N VAL A 824 -4.60 6.73 -11.76
CA VAL A 824 -5.07 8.09 -12.10
C VAL A 824 -6.50 8.00 -12.62
N SER A 825 -7.32 9.06 -12.57
CA SER A 825 -8.68 9.00 -13.13
C SER A 825 -8.69 8.79 -14.65
N PRO A 826 -9.70 8.10 -15.19
CA PRO A 826 -9.89 7.91 -16.63
C PRO A 826 -10.10 9.26 -17.33
N SER A 827 -9.59 9.36 -18.55
CA SER A 827 -9.74 10.55 -19.40
C SER A 827 -10.99 10.51 -20.28
N ALA A 828 -11.49 9.31 -20.57
CA ALA A 828 -12.77 9.03 -21.22
C ALA A 828 -13.17 7.56 -20.95
N PRO A 829 -14.36 7.12 -21.38
CA PRO A 829 -14.76 5.71 -21.26
C PRO A 829 -13.92 4.79 -22.14
N SER A 830 -13.65 3.57 -21.67
CA SER A 830 -12.95 2.55 -22.44
C SER A 830 -13.81 2.01 -23.58
N ARG A 831 -13.17 1.65 -24.69
CA ARG A 831 -13.87 1.19 -25.90
C ARG A 831 -13.04 0.24 -26.75
N GLY A 832 -13.73 -0.63 -27.46
CA GLY A 832 -13.13 -1.32 -28.61
C GLY A 832 -13.10 -0.37 -29.81
N LEU A 833 -11.95 -0.21 -30.45
CA LEU A 833 -11.72 0.75 -31.52
C LEU A 833 -11.27 0.05 -32.80
N VAL A 834 -11.83 0.43 -33.95
CA VAL A 834 -11.38 -0.03 -35.28
C VAL A 834 -11.04 1.20 -36.12
N LEU A 835 -9.80 1.26 -36.61
CA LEU A 835 -9.29 2.35 -37.42
C LEU A 835 -8.99 1.89 -38.84
N LYS A 836 -9.24 2.76 -39.81
CA LYS A 836 -8.76 2.62 -41.19
C LYS A 836 -7.49 3.45 -41.36
N LEU A 837 -6.40 2.79 -41.76
CA LEU A 837 -5.11 3.40 -42.01
C LEU A 837 -4.92 3.64 -43.51
N ASP A 838 -4.77 4.90 -43.90
CA ASP A 838 -4.30 5.27 -45.25
C ASP A 838 -2.78 5.44 -45.23
N GLN A 839 -2.08 4.49 -45.84
CA GLN A 839 -0.61 4.49 -45.89
C GLN A 839 -0.05 5.58 -46.80
N ARG A 840 -0.82 6.10 -47.77
CA ARG A 840 -0.37 7.12 -48.73
C ARG A 840 -0.45 8.51 -48.13
N THR A 841 -1.61 8.84 -47.56
CA THR A 841 -1.84 10.16 -46.93
C THR A 841 -1.36 10.21 -45.48
N ARG A 842 -1.05 9.04 -44.90
CA ARG A 842 -0.71 8.87 -43.48
C ARG A 842 -1.82 9.42 -42.59
N THR A 843 -3.06 8.96 -42.82
CA THR A 843 -4.22 9.32 -41.99
C THR A 843 -4.84 8.09 -41.35
N ALA A 844 -5.16 8.20 -40.06
CA ALA A 844 -5.95 7.22 -39.32
C ALA A 844 -7.37 7.77 -39.13
N THR A 845 -8.37 7.00 -39.57
CA THR A 845 -9.79 7.40 -39.53
C THR A 845 -10.60 6.36 -38.78
N LEU A 846 -11.59 6.81 -38.02
CA LEU A 846 -12.48 5.93 -37.27
C LEU A 846 -13.33 5.10 -38.24
N ALA A 847 -13.26 3.77 -38.14
CA ALA A 847 -14.07 2.83 -38.90
C ALA A 847 -15.16 2.16 -38.06
N GLY A 848 -14.92 1.96 -36.77
CA GLY A 848 -15.89 1.40 -35.83
C GLY A 848 -15.48 1.65 -34.38
N GLN A 849 -16.45 1.66 -33.47
CA GLN A 849 -16.21 1.73 -32.03
C GLN A 849 -17.32 1.02 -31.25
N TYR A 850 -16.97 0.42 -30.11
CA TYR A 850 -17.85 -0.42 -29.31
C TYR A 850 -17.70 -0.09 -27.82
N PHE A 851 -18.83 0.03 -27.10
CA PHE A 851 -18.88 0.43 -25.68
C PHE A 851 -19.72 -0.56 -24.85
N HIS A 852 -19.35 -0.79 -23.59
CA HIS A 852 -20.11 -1.58 -22.60
C HIS A 852 -21.09 -0.72 -21.77
N GLY A 853 -21.45 0.47 -22.27
CA GLY A 853 -22.33 1.42 -21.59
C GLY A 853 -21.72 2.82 -21.47
N ALA A 854 -22.49 3.75 -20.90
CA ALA A 854 -22.04 5.12 -20.69
C ALA A 854 -21.14 5.20 -19.44
N GLY A 855 -19.94 5.77 -19.58
CA GLY A 855 -19.00 5.92 -18.46
C GLY A 855 -18.41 4.60 -17.95
N PHE A 856 -18.30 3.61 -18.83
CA PHE A 856 -17.65 2.34 -18.51
C PHE A 856 -16.14 2.46 -18.64
N ASP A 857 -15.42 2.00 -17.61
CA ASP A 857 -13.97 2.07 -17.55
C ASP A 857 -13.39 0.67 -17.30
N ALA A 858 -12.49 0.24 -18.18
CA ALA A 858 -11.55 -0.85 -18.00
C ALA A 858 -10.15 -0.23 -17.87
N GLU A 859 -9.55 -0.36 -16.70
CA GLU A 859 -8.32 0.34 -16.32
C GLU A 859 -7.06 -0.21 -17.02
N TYR A 860 -7.10 -1.48 -17.42
CA TYR A 860 -6.00 -2.19 -18.09
C TYR A 860 -6.50 -3.49 -18.74
N MET A 861 -5.66 -4.10 -19.59
CA MET A 861 -5.97 -5.31 -20.36
C MET A 861 -7.16 -5.10 -21.32
N GLY A 862 -7.56 -6.17 -22.00
CA GLY A 862 -8.68 -6.15 -22.93
C GLY A 862 -8.24 -6.46 -24.35
N SER A 863 -9.23 -6.68 -25.20
CA SER A 863 -9.03 -7.07 -26.59
C SER A 863 -10.17 -6.68 -27.50
N VAL A 864 -9.86 -6.52 -28.78
CA VAL A 864 -10.83 -6.40 -29.87
C VAL A 864 -10.44 -7.39 -30.97
N GLN A 865 -11.22 -8.44 -31.13
CA GLN A 865 -11.01 -9.46 -32.13
C GLN A 865 -12.05 -9.37 -33.25
N PRO A 866 -11.61 -9.21 -34.52
CA PRO A 866 -12.50 -9.37 -35.66
C PRO A 866 -12.93 -10.81 -35.86
N LEU A 867 -14.23 -11.01 -36.09
CA LEU A 867 -14.86 -12.31 -36.28
C LEU A 867 -15.33 -12.52 -37.72
N ALA A 868 -15.56 -13.78 -38.08
CA ALA A 868 -16.16 -14.14 -39.36
C ALA A 868 -17.56 -13.53 -39.50
N GLY A 869 -17.86 -12.94 -40.66
CA GLY A 869 -19.15 -12.27 -40.91
C GLY A 869 -19.22 -10.80 -40.49
N GLY A 870 -18.12 -10.23 -39.98
CA GLY A 870 -17.99 -8.80 -39.66
C GLY A 870 -18.40 -8.41 -38.24
N ASN A 871 -18.69 -9.39 -37.38
CA ASN A 871 -18.87 -9.16 -35.94
C ASN A 871 -17.52 -8.88 -35.28
N GLU A 872 -17.56 -8.29 -34.08
CA GLU A 872 -16.39 -8.00 -33.25
C GLU A 872 -16.59 -8.57 -31.85
N LEU A 873 -15.60 -9.29 -31.33
CA LEU A 873 -15.55 -9.70 -29.93
C LEU A 873 -14.70 -8.71 -29.14
N VAL A 874 -15.29 -8.15 -28.08
CA VAL A 874 -14.58 -7.27 -27.14
C VAL A 874 -14.43 -7.99 -25.81
N GLY A 875 -13.19 -8.17 -25.37
CA GLY A 875 -12.89 -8.57 -23.99
C GLY A 875 -12.58 -7.32 -23.18
N TRP A 876 -13.28 -7.11 -22.06
CA TRP A 876 -13.17 -5.86 -21.28
C TRP A 876 -12.07 -5.88 -20.21
N GLY A 877 -11.10 -6.78 -20.34
CA GLY A 877 -9.85 -6.74 -19.59
C GLY A 877 -10.04 -6.79 -18.08
N SER A 878 -9.63 -5.73 -17.39
CA SER A 878 -9.76 -5.57 -15.93
C SER A 878 -11.20 -5.46 -15.43
N ALA A 879 -12.19 -5.39 -16.33
CA ALA A 879 -13.60 -5.48 -15.99
C ALA A 879 -14.12 -6.90 -16.29
N PRO A 880 -15.08 -7.42 -15.51
CA PRO A 880 -15.49 -8.83 -15.54
C PRO A 880 -16.37 -9.18 -16.74
N TYR A 881 -16.23 -8.50 -17.88
CA TYR A 881 -17.16 -8.60 -19.01
C TYR A 881 -16.49 -9.06 -20.30
N LEU A 882 -17.27 -9.69 -21.17
CA LEU A 882 -16.96 -9.86 -22.59
C LEU A 882 -18.25 -9.70 -23.40
N SER A 883 -18.12 -9.17 -24.61
CA SER A 883 -19.28 -8.84 -25.45
C SER A 883 -19.01 -9.13 -26.92
N GLU A 884 -20.01 -9.62 -27.64
CA GLU A 884 -19.97 -9.73 -29.11
C GLU A 884 -20.90 -8.67 -29.73
N TYR A 885 -20.38 -7.92 -30.69
CA TYR A 885 -21.12 -6.90 -31.43
C TYR A 885 -21.24 -7.32 -32.90
N SER A 886 -22.37 -6.98 -33.51
CA SER A 886 -22.50 -7.04 -34.97
C SER A 886 -21.66 -5.96 -35.65
N ALA A 887 -21.45 -6.11 -36.96
CA ALA A 887 -20.80 -5.10 -37.81
C ALA A 887 -21.42 -3.69 -37.73
N SER A 888 -22.71 -3.58 -37.38
CA SER A 888 -23.40 -2.29 -37.20
C SER A 888 -23.33 -1.74 -35.77
N GLY A 889 -22.58 -2.38 -34.88
CA GLY A 889 -22.45 -1.99 -33.46
C GLY A 889 -23.58 -2.47 -32.55
N GLN A 890 -24.52 -3.30 -33.03
CA GLN A 890 -25.55 -3.89 -32.16
C GLN A 890 -24.93 -4.97 -31.26
N LEU A 891 -25.13 -4.86 -29.94
CA LEU A 891 -24.75 -5.88 -28.95
C LEU A 891 -25.54 -7.19 -29.17
N LEU A 892 -24.83 -8.31 -29.33
CA LEU A 892 -25.39 -9.63 -29.62
C LEU A 892 -25.27 -10.60 -28.44
N LEU A 893 -24.15 -10.53 -27.72
CA LEU A 893 -23.87 -11.27 -26.48
C LEU A 893 -23.23 -10.29 -25.51
N ASP A 894 -23.65 -10.36 -24.24
CA ASP A 894 -22.96 -9.73 -23.13
C ASP A 894 -22.87 -10.75 -22.00
N ALA A 895 -21.65 -11.01 -21.54
CA ALA A 895 -21.36 -12.05 -20.56
C ALA A 895 -20.48 -11.51 -19.44
N VAL A 896 -20.69 -12.03 -18.24
CA VAL A 896 -20.07 -11.55 -17.01
C VAL A 896 -19.46 -12.70 -16.20
N PHE A 897 -18.26 -12.48 -15.68
CA PHE A 897 -17.56 -13.35 -14.75
C PHE A 897 -18.14 -13.24 -13.33
N PRO A 898 -17.97 -14.27 -12.48
CA PRO A 898 -18.44 -14.21 -11.10
C PRO A 898 -17.56 -13.33 -10.21
N GLY A 899 -18.18 -12.46 -9.40
CA GLY A 899 -17.46 -11.67 -8.41
C GLY A 899 -16.47 -10.69 -9.03
N HIS A 900 -15.18 -10.83 -8.68
CA HIS A 900 -14.07 -10.00 -9.19
C HIS A 900 -13.15 -10.78 -10.15
N ASP A 901 -13.60 -11.94 -10.62
CA ASP A 901 -12.88 -12.72 -11.63
C ASP A 901 -12.96 -12.00 -12.99
N LEU A 902 -11.92 -12.14 -13.79
CA LEU A 902 -11.78 -11.48 -15.08
C LEU A 902 -10.87 -12.30 -16.01
N SER A 903 -10.68 -11.85 -17.25
CA SER A 903 -9.74 -12.45 -18.20
C SER A 903 -8.98 -11.36 -18.92
N TYR A 904 -7.66 -11.53 -19.03
CA TYR A 904 -6.79 -10.55 -19.72
C TYR A 904 -7.28 -10.22 -21.13
N ARG A 905 -7.69 -11.27 -21.87
CA ARG A 905 -8.35 -11.18 -23.17
C ARG A 905 -9.45 -12.23 -23.27
N ALA A 906 -10.39 -11.99 -24.17
CA ALA A 906 -11.35 -12.98 -24.62
C ALA A 906 -11.13 -13.22 -26.12
N ARG A 907 -11.14 -14.49 -26.54
CA ARG A 907 -11.02 -14.86 -27.95
C ARG A 907 -12.15 -15.79 -28.36
N LEU A 908 -12.62 -15.71 -29.61
CA LEU A 908 -13.52 -16.68 -30.20
C LEU A 908 -12.77 -17.46 -31.28
N GLU A 909 -12.57 -18.76 -31.05
CA GLU A 909 -11.69 -19.60 -31.87
C GLU A 909 -12.37 -20.91 -32.29
N PRO A 910 -12.09 -21.42 -33.51
CA PRO A 910 -12.50 -22.75 -33.91
C PRO A 910 -11.59 -23.82 -33.26
N TRP A 911 -12.16 -24.75 -32.50
CA TRP A 911 -11.38 -25.79 -31.82
C TRP A 911 -11.97 -27.18 -31.98
N VAL A 912 -11.10 -28.17 -32.14
CA VAL A 912 -11.46 -29.59 -32.07
C VAL A 912 -10.57 -30.27 -31.05
N GLY A 913 -11.13 -30.56 -29.87
CA GLY A 913 -10.48 -31.33 -28.82
C GLY A 913 -10.80 -32.82 -28.94
N LEU A 914 -9.74 -33.65 -28.86
CA LEU A 914 -9.73 -35.10 -29.02
C LEU A 914 -8.98 -35.76 -27.84
N PRO A 915 -9.45 -35.62 -26.60
CA PRO A 915 -8.76 -36.15 -25.43
C PRO A 915 -8.51 -37.67 -25.55
N LEU A 916 -7.30 -38.12 -25.20
CA LEU A 916 -6.93 -39.54 -25.21
C LEU A 916 -7.31 -40.28 -23.92
N TYR A 917 -7.64 -39.55 -22.86
CA TYR A 917 -8.17 -40.12 -21.63
C TYR A 917 -9.66 -40.44 -21.80
N PRO A 918 -10.17 -41.51 -21.16
CA PRO A 918 -11.57 -41.90 -21.30
C PRO A 918 -12.53 -40.85 -20.68
N PRO A 919 -13.81 -40.82 -21.10
CA PRO A 919 -14.84 -40.06 -20.40
C PRO A 919 -14.96 -40.52 -18.95
N VAL A 920 -15.47 -39.64 -18.09
CA VAL A 920 -15.66 -39.89 -16.66
C VAL A 920 -17.14 -39.84 -16.33
N ALA A 921 -17.61 -40.76 -15.50
CA ALA A 921 -18.99 -40.83 -15.07
C ALA A 921 -19.12 -41.28 -13.62
N ALA A 922 -20.24 -40.91 -12.99
CA ALA A 922 -20.60 -41.27 -11.64
C ALA A 922 -22.12 -41.43 -11.53
N ALA A 923 -22.61 -42.33 -10.67
CA ALA A 923 -24.03 -42.54 -10.45
C ALA A 923 -24.40 -42.20 -9.01
N ARG A 924 -25.40 -41.33 -8.83
CA ARG A 924 -25.94 -40.97 -7.51
C ARG A 924 -27.38 -41.42 -7.37
N ARG A 925 -27.75 -41.83 -6.16
CA ARG A 925 -29.13 -42.11 -5.77
C ARG A 925 -29.67 -41.00 -4.88
N SER A 926 -30.87 -40.53 -5.18
CA SER A 926 -31.64 -39.60 -4.34
C SER A 926 -33.06 -40.16 -4.20
N GLY A 927 -33.39 -40.66 -3.00
CA GLY A 927 -34.60 -41.47 -2.79
C GLY A 927 -34.62 -42.70 -3.71
N ASN A 928 -35.71 -42.87 -4.47
CA ASN A 928 -35.89 -43.99 -5.41
C ASN A 928 -35.34 -43.70 -6.82
N LYS A 929 -34.74 -42.54 -7.07
CA LYS A 929 -34.21 -42.16 -8.39
C LYS A 929 -32.69 -42.35 -8.44
N THR A 930 -32.22 -43.01 -9.49
CA THR A 930 -30.80 -43.08 -9.83
C THR A 930 -30.53 -42.15 -10.99
N THR A 931 -29.48 -41.34 -10.91
CA THR A 931 -29.02 -40.48 -12.00
C THR A 931 -27.56 -40.77 -12.28
N VAL A 932 -27.24 -41.05 -13.54
CA VAL A 932 -25.88 -41.21 -14.06
C VAL A 932 -25.42 -39.89 -14.64
N TYR A 933 -24.29 -39.39 -14.17
CA TYR A 933 -23.66 -38.16 -14.64
C TYR A 933 -22.45 -38.54 -15.47
N ALA A 934 -22.29 -37.96 -16.66
CA ALA A 934 -21.11 -38.18 -17.50
C ALA A 934 -20.57 -36.87 -18.07
N SER A 935 -19.24 -36.77 -18.16
CA SER A 935 -18.53 -35.66 -18.79
C SER A 935 -17.27 -36.18 -19.48
N TRP A 936 -16.79 -35.43 -20.48
CA TRP A 936 -15.51 -35.69 -21.12
C TRP A 936 -14.77 -34.39 -21.38
N ASN A 937 -13.93 -33.99 -20.42
CA ASN A 937 -13.24 -32.70 -20.43
C ASN A 937 -12.50 -32.49 -21.76
N GLY A 938 -12.87 -31.46 -22.51
CA GLY A 938 -12.29 -31.10 -23.81
C GLY A 938 -12.71 -31.93 -25.01
N ALA A 939 -13.59 -32.92 -24.88
CA ALA A 939 -14.11 -33.65 -26.04
C ALA A 939 -15.17 -32.82 -26.78
N THR A 940 -14.81 -32.30 -27.94
CA THR A 940 -15.71 -31.44 -28.75
C THR A 940 -16.65 -32.19 -29.68
N ARG A 941 -16.47 -33.51 -29.84
CA ARG A 941 -17.24 -34.34 -30.80
C ARG A 941 -18.36 -35.16 -30.15
N VAL A 942 -18.56 -35.06 -28.85
CA VAL A 942 -19.64 -35.79 -28.17
C VAL A 942 -20.97 -35.13 -28.52
N ALA A 943 -21.87 -35.87 -29.15
CA ALA A 943 -23.23 -35.43 -29.47
C ALA A 943 -24.27 -36.08 -28.55
N SER A 944 -24.02 -37.32 -28.13
CA SER A 944 -24.93 -38.06 -27.23
C SER A 944 -24.19 -39.09 -26.39
N TRP A 945 -24.88 -39.62 -25.39
CA TRP A 945 -24.42 -40.63 -24.47
C TRP A 945 -25.32 -41.86 -24.51
N LYS A 946 -24.71 -43.05 -24.44
CA LYS A 946 -25.40 -44.33 -24.25
C LYS A 946 -25.04 -44.90 -22.89
N VAL A 947 -26.05 -45.10 -22.06
CA VAL A 947 -25.87 -45.64 -20.70
C VAL A 947 -26.15 -47.14 -20.72
N LEU A 948 -25.19 -47.92 -20.20
CA LEU A 948 -25.30 -49.34 -19.98
C LEU A 948 -25.26 -49.62 -18.47
N ALA A 949 -26.03 -50.59 -17.99
CA ALA A 949 -26.05 -50.95 -16.58
C ALA A 949 -26.32 -52.44 -16.34
N ALA A 950 -25.90 -52.94 -15.17
CA ALA A 950 -26.12 -54.31 -14.71
C ALA A 950 -26.52 -54.36 -13.23
N SER A 951 -27.32 -55.37 -12.89
CA SER A 951 -27.63 -55.75 -11.51
C SER A 951 -26.61 -56.81 -11.05
N GLY A 952 -25.78 -56.50 -10.06
CA GLY A 952 -24.75 -57.40 -9.56
C GLY A 952 -23.62 -57.65 -10.57
N SER A 953 -23.27 -58.93 -10.78
CA SER A 953 -22.26 -59.39 -11.74
C SER A 953 -22.82 -59.72 -13.14
N GLY A 954 -24.09 -59.38 -13.41
CA GLY A 954 -24.74 -59.64 -14.69
C GLY A 954 -24.13 -58.89 -15.89
N ARG A 955 -24.59 -59.25 -17.10
CA ARG A 955 -24.18 -58.59 -18.35
C ARG A 955 -24.76 -57.17 -18.42
N MET A 956 -23.96 -56.22 -18.92
CA MET A 956 -24.40 -54.84 -19.14
C MET A 956 -25.52 -54.79 -20.18
N ALA A 957 -26.66 -54.20 -19.80
CA ALA A 957 -27.81 -53.98 -20.66
C ALA A 957 -27.97 -52.48 -20.97
N LEU A 958 -28.54 -52.16 -22.13
CA LEU A 958 -28.83 -50.78 -22.52
C LEU A 958 -29.92 -50.20 -21.61
N VAL A 959 -29.61 -49.06 -21.00
CA VAL A 959 -30.55 -48.28 -20.18
C VAL A 959 -31.23 -47.19 -21.00
N GLY A 960 -30.47 -46.46 -21.81
CA GLY A 960 -31.00 -45.35 -22.59
C GLY A 960 -29.96 -44.59 -23.41
N TRP A 961 -30.46 -43.69 -24.24
CA TRP A 961 -29.69 -42.74 -25.04
C TRP A 961 -30.09 -41.32 -24.62
N TYR A 962 -29.11 -40.43 -24.48
CA TYR A 962 -29.32 -39.08 -23.96
C TYR A 962 -28.47 -38.09 -24.76
N ASP A 963 -29.08 -37.01 -25.25
CA ASP A 963 -28.34 -35.93 -25.88
C ASP A 963 -27.52 -35.16 -24.85
N THR A 964 -26.41 -34.56 -25.27
CA THR A 964 -25.56 -33.75 -24.37
C THR A 964 -26.29 -32.50 -23.91
N SER A 965 -26.25 -32.20 -22.60
CA SER A 965 -26.88 -31.01 -22.01
C SER A 965 -25.89 -29.92 -21.55
N GLY A 966 -24.59 -30.04 -21.90
CA GLY A 966 -23.49 -29.18 -21.46
C GLY A 966 -22.25 -30.00 -21.14
N PHE A 967 -21.34 -29.47 -20.29
CA PHE A 967 -20.12 -30.17 -19.85
C PHE A 967 -20.43 -31.54 -19.20
N GLU A 968 -21.40 -31.55 -18.29
CA GLU A 968 -21.88 -32.74 -17.60
C GLU A 968 -23.35 -32.99 -17.99
N THR A 969 -23.63 -34.22 -18.42
CA THR A 969 -24.99 -34.65 -18.75
C THR A 969 -25.54 -35.52 -17.63
N ALA A 970 -26.68 -35.11 -17.07
CA ALA A 970 -27.41 -35.85 -16.05
C ALA A 970 -28.46 -36.76 -16.72
N MET A 971 -28.29 -38.08 -16.58
CA MET A 971 -29.05 -39.10 -17.28
C MET A 971 -29.82 -39.96 -16.29
N PRO A 972 -31.15 -39.85 -16.21
CA PRO A 972 -31.96 -40.68 -15.32
C PRO A 972 -31.85 -42.16 -15.67
N ALA A 973 -31.61 -43.02 -14.68
CA ALA A 973 -31.55 -44.47 -14.84
C ALA A 973 -32.58 -45.17 -13.91
N PRO A 974 -33.19 -46.29 -14.36
CA PRO A 974 -34.10 -47.06 -13.51
C PRO A 974 -33.42 -47.56 -12.22
N PRO A 975 -34.18 -47.72 -11.12
CA PRO A 975 -33.66 -48.32 -9.90
C PRO A 975 -33.31 -49.80 -10.11
N GLY A 976 -32.41 -50.35 -9.30
CA GLY A 976 -32.08 -51.79 -9.30
C GLY A 976 -30.77 -52.17 -10.01
N TYR A 977 -30.12 -51.22 -10.67
CA TYR A 977 -28.76 -51.39 -11.18
C TYR A 977 -27.70 -50.99 -10.15
N SER A 978 -26.61 -51.75 -10.08
CA SER A 978 -25.49 -51.50 -9.16
C SER A 978 -24.19 -51.15 -9.87
N ARG A 979 -24.10 -51.41 -11.18
CA ARG A 979 -22.92 -51.18 -12.02
C ARG A 979 -23.32 -50.50 -13.32
N PHE A 980 -22.51 -49.54 -13.77
CA PHE A 980 -22.78 -48.68 -14.91
C PHE A 980 -21.55 -48.55 -15.81
N GLU A 981 -21.80 -48.28 -17.09
CA GLU A 981 -20.82 -47.89 -18.11
C GLU A 981 -21.50 -46.88 -19.04
N VAL A 982 -20.77 -45.85 -19.46
CA VAL A 982 -21.29 -44.85 -20.38
C VAL A 982 -20.41 -44.79 -21.62
N GLN A 983 -21.04 -44.78 -22.78
CA GLN A 983 -20.39 -44.65 -24.08
C GLN A 983 -20.71 -43.26 -24.67
N ALA A 984 -19.67 -42.50 -25.00
CA ALA A 984 -19.76 -41.23 -25.71
C ALA A 984 -19.89 -41.49 -27.21
N LEU A 985 -20.79 -40.77 -27.87
CA LEU A 985 -21.11 -40.96 -29.27
C LEU A 985 -20.95 -39.66 -30.06
N ASP A 986 -20.48 -39.78 -31.29
CA ASP A 986 -20.48 -38.65 -32.23
C ASP A 986 -21.85 -38.39 -32.86
N SER A 987 -21.95 -37.36 -33.71
CA SER A 987 -23.17 -37.01 -34.42
C SER A 987 -23.68 -38.09 -35.38
N SER A 988 -22.83 -39.05 -35.76
CA SER A 988 -23.17 -40.22 -36.58
C SER A 988 -23.53 -41.45 -35.73
N ARG A 989 -23.61 -41.30 -34.40
CA ARG A 989 -23.85 -42.36 -33.40
C ARG A 989 -22.76 -43.44 -33.34
N HIS A 990 -21.53 -43.13 -33.77
CA HIS A 990 -20.40 -44.02 -33.53
C HIS A 990 -19.86 -43.83 -32.12
N VAL A 991 -19.49 -44.93 -31.45
CA VAL A 991 -18.85 -44.88 -30.14
C VAL A 991 -17.43 -44.35 -30.31
N ILE A 992 -17.16 -43.20 -29.69
CA ILE A 992 -15.86 -42.51 -29.75
C ILE A 992 -15.09 -42.61 -28.43
N GLY A 993 -15.74 -43.00 -27.34
CA GLY A 993 -15.10 -43.24 -26.05
C GLY A 993 -16.02 -43.98 -25.09
N THR A 994 -15.42 -44.71 -24.15
CA THR A 994 -16.16 -45.51 -23.15
C THR A 994 -15.55 -45.28 -21.77
N THR A 995 -16.40 -45.08 -20.76
CA THR A 995 -15.94 -44.96 -19.38
C THR A 995 -15.40 -46.29 -18.87
N ARG A 996 -14.57 -46.28 -17.83
CA ARG A 996 -14.41 -47.50 -17.02
C ARG A 996 -15.74 -47.85 -16.37
N SER A 997 -15.98 -49.11 -16.06
CA SER A 997 -17.19 -49.49 -15.33
C SER A 997 -17.14 -48.97 -13.89
N PHE A 998 -18.24 -48.44 -13.39
CA PHE A 998 -18.34 -47.81 -12.07
C PHE A 998 -19.61 -48.23 -11.33
N SER A 999 -19.60 -48.09 -10.02
CA SER A 999 -20.72 -48.45 -9.15
C SER A 999 -21.46 -47.20 -8.66
N LEU A 1000 -22.66 -47.41 -8.12
CA LEU A 1000 -23.42 -46.39 -7.41
C LEU A 1000 -22.58 -45.86 -6.22
N SER A 1001 -22.41 -44.54 -6.13
CA SER A 1001 -21.70 -43.86 -5.02
C SER A 1001 -22.58 -43.64 -3.81
#